data_AF-A0A934Y1D8-F1
#
_entry.id   AF-A0A934Y1D8-F1
#
_cell.length_a   1.000
_cell.length_b   1.000
_cell.length_c   1.000
_cell.angle_alpha   90.00
_cell.angle_beta   90.00
_cell.angle_gamma   90.00
#
_symmetry.space_group_name_H-M   'P 1'
#
loop_
_entity.id
_entity.type
_entity.pdbx_description
1 polymer ?
#
loop_
_entity_poly.entity_id
_entity_poly.type
_entity_poly.pdbx_seq_one_letter_code
_entity_poly.pdbx_strand_id
1 'polypeptide(L)'
;MSSSPLPFTQLLTALLLVPCAAQATVRTWPGTPPCHHTVQNCLIGVNPGDIVEIASNAVIDESLLIEDRLVSLRAAEGFHPVLAAGRNLIVDYSPSATGFAVPFELVYSGLTFAGGRFEFSTTRLGSAIVERMDITQSGSTAGLFVGTFAADSGSATDLIVRENRVRASLGTQQAVSINLLSPAQVLFEDNVIEAQPGTPTPGAARVALSVLGTTGNGSIEIRRNRIVATTDPDAIVSRLRRGVNLAPFGAGSAFEIRVIDNLIDIGIDGTDVGISSSLSSGIHRYDIINNTLRGVGRGIALFDSSPMQNAVTAHINNNIVARPTNATPAEGLVWTAGHPTISNDYNLLFNTAGNTAPLGLNTLFADPQFQSADNPRLKATSPAIDISDYLARGDALPHLGMAVPLDGDGLRRSIGAQVDLGAFEFGDQTFTHNAGNSANSTALSRPGLDDNASALMHITRSGGSNSSSNAASAGPISQSFGEFTQRWSLLSDDGTNLPVATGFTLLQMATGSAAGTHVATAGNNFSFSGTSLGATWASLPSDWIFLVSATRGAGLSATSNPHPFGAAYLNGAWRVVNTDAAAMPNGAAFVLYAQAPSRNVFLHTISAASLVTPVVSVLDHPALNGVPCANPHVAVNGNGQQPTPLVSARYEPSLQRWYLLNASPSIAMSPGNRYAIVIDPRASADFCRGPLFENSFE
;
A
#
# COMPACT_ATOMS: atom_id res chain seq x y z
N MET A 1 -54.63 47.94 46.90
CA MET A 1 -53.89 49.21 46.76
C MET A 1 -52.45 48.83 46.45
N SER A 2 -52.13 48.58 45.18
CA SER A 2 -51.72 49.54 44.12
C SER A 2 -50.20 49.79 44.11
N SER A 3 -49.64 49.77 42.89
CA SER A 3 -48.31 50.22 42.43
C SER A 3 -47.12 49.29 42.72
N SER A 4 -46.23 48.89 41.81
CA SER A 4 -46.00 49.08 40.35
C SER A 4 -44.92 48.06 39.89
N PRO A 5 -44.81 47.70 38.59
CA PRO A 5 -43.77 46.79 38.08
C PRO A 5 -42.49 47.53 37.63
N LEU A 6 -41.34 46.86 37.78
CA LEU A 6 -40.01 47.27 37.28
C LEU A 6 -39.79 46.80 35.81
N PRO A 7 -38.88 47.43 35.04
CA PRO A 7 -38.91 47.45 33.58
C PRO A 7 -38.23 46.27 32.90
N PHE A 8 -38.67 46.03 31.66
CA PHE A 8 -38.05 45.19 30.63
C PHE A 8 -36.60 45.60 30.36
N THR A 9 -35.66 44.70 30.60
CA THR A 9 -34.28 44.81 30.09
C THR A 9 -34.19 44.05 28.76
N GLN A 10 -33.90 44.78 27.68
CA GLN A 10 -33.62 44.20 26.36
C GLN A 10 -32.36 43.32 26.44
N LEU A 11 -32.51 42.02 26.20
CA LEU A 11 -31.40 41.11 25.96
C LEU A 11 -30.95 41.28 24.50
N LEU A 12 -29.82 41.96 24.28
CA LEU A 12 -29.19 42.05 22.98
C LEU A 12 -28.46 40.72 22.72
N THR A 13 -29.05 39.85 21.90
CA THR A 13 -28.44 38.60 21.46
C THR A 13 -27.25 38.93 20.55
N ALA A 14 -26.03 38.85 21.07
CA ALA A 14 -24.81 38.88 20.26
C ALA A 14 -24.74 37.58 19.45
N LEU A 15 -25.11 37.67 18.17
CA LEU A 15 -24.92 36.62 17.18
C LEU A 15 -23.41 36.44 16.98
N LEU A 16 -22.82 35.41 17.60
CA LEU A 16 -21.46 34.96 17.34
C LEU A 16 -21.39 34.52 15.88
N LEU A 17 -20.94 35.43 15.02
CA LEU A 17 -20.46 35.12 13.67
C LEU A 17 -19.24 34.21 13.84
N VAL A 18 -19.45 32.90 13.77
CA VAL A 18 -18.36 31.95 13.51
C VAL A 18 -17.83 32.29 12.12
N PRO A 19 -16.58 32.76 11.97
CA PRO A 19 -16.02 32.97 10.65
C PRO A 19 -16.02 31.63 9.92
N CYS A 20 -16.77 31.57 8.83
CA CYS A 20 -16.73 30.46 7.89
C CYS A 20 -15.28 30.30 7.44
N ALA A 21 -14.63 29.18 7.75
CA ALA A 21 -13.31 28.89 7.22
C ALA A 21 -13.38 29.00 5.69
N ALA A 22 -12.58 29.90 5.12
CA ALA A 22 -12.47 30.02 3.67
C ALA A 22 -12.04 28.65 3.13
N GLN A 23 -12.73 28.14 2.10
CA GLN A 23 -12.34 26.90 1.45
C GLN A 23 -10.93 27.06 0.86
N ALA A 24 -10.04 26.12 1.18
CA ALA A 24 -8.73 25.99 0.56
C ALA A 24 -8.87 26.06 -0.96
N THR A 25 -8.17 27.00 -1.61
CA THR A 25 -8.21 27.12 -3.07
C THR A 25 -7.09 26.27 -3.68
N VAL A 26 -7.42 25.48 -4.70
CA VAL A 26 -6.43 24.79 -5.52
C VAL A 26 -5.87 25.75 -6.56
N ARG A 27 -4.55 25.86 -6.63
CA ARG A 27 -3.80 26.76 -7.51
C ARG A 27 -2.86 25.94 -8.38
N THR A 28 -2.99 26.04 -9.69
CA THR A 28 -2.16 25.27 -10.62
C THR A 28 -0.95 26.09 -11.08
N TRP A 29 0.24 25.49 -11.04
CA TRP A 29 1.45 25.99 -11.69
C TRP A 29 1.86 25.05 -12.82
N PRO A 30 2.22 25.57 -14.02
CA PRO A 30 2.07 26.98 -14.44
C PRO A 30 0.58 27.34 -14.62
N GLY A 31 0.20 28.56 -14.24
CA GLY A 31 -1.18 29.04 -14.30
C GLY A 31 -1.29 30.56 -14.22
N THR A 32 -2.43 31.06 -13.76
CA THR A 32 -2.65 32.51 -13.59
C THR A 32 -1.90 33.05 -12.37
N PRO A 33 -1.64 34.37 -12.27
CA PRO A 33 -1.07 34.98 -11.07
C PRO A 33 -1.78 34.52 -9.77
N PRO A 34 -1.04 34.16 -8.71
CA PRO A 34 0.42 34.29 -8.55
C PRO A 34 1.27 33.21 -9.25
N CYS A 35 0.68 32.12 -9.76
CA CYS A 35 1.37 30.91 -10.21
C CYS A 35 1.82 30.91 -11.68
N HIS A 36 2.24 32.06 -12.20
CA HIS A 36 2.53 32.27 -13.63
C HIS A 36 4.03 32.30 -13.99
N HIS A 37 4.91 32.29 -12.98
CA HIS A 37 6.36 32.33 -13.16
C HIS A 37 7.00 31.03 -12.68
N THR A 38 7.58 31.03 -11.48
CA THR A 38 8.23 29.86 -10.88
C THR A 38 7.33 29.19 -9.85
N VAL A 39 7.66 27.97 -9.43
CA VAL A 39 6.93 27.26 -8.37
C VAL A 39 7.13 28.02 -7.06
N GLN A 40 8.34 28.49 -6.79
CA GLN A 40 8.63 29.28 -5.58
C GLN A 40 7.75 30.54 -5.50
N ASN A 41 7.59 31.27 -6.61
CA ASN A 41 6.72 32.46 -6.65
C ASN A 41 5.24 32.11 -6.43
N CYS A 42 4.79 30.97 -6.93
CA CYS A 42 3.45 30.45 -6.65
C CYS A 42 3.29 30.18 -5.14
N LEU A 43 4.19 29.41 -4.54
CA LEU A 43 4.16 29.07 -3.10
C LEU A 43 4.16 30.32 -2.19
N ILE A 44 4.94 31.35 -2.54
CA ILE A 44 4.97 32.62 -1.79
C ILE A 44 3.72 33.48 -2.05
N GLY A 45 3.05 33.31 -3.19
CA GLY A 45 1.92 34.16 -3.57
C GLY A 45 0.55 33.65 -3.12
N VAL A 46 0.41 32.37 -2.77
CA VAL A 46 -0.88 31.75 -2.39
C VAL A 46 -1.25 31.98 -0.94
N ASN A 47 -2.53 31.84 -0.59
CA ASN A 47 -3.00 32.07 0.78
C ASN A 47 -2.68 30.86 1.68
N PRO A 48 -2.54 31.06 3.01
CA PRO A 48 -2.51 29.94 3.94
C PRO A 48 -3.76 29.05 3.78
N GLY A 49 -3.56 27.74 3.78
CA GLY A 49 -4.56 26.72 3.51
C GLY A 49 -4.67 26.32 2.02
N ASP A 50 -4.11 27.10 1.09
CA ASP A 50 -4.17 26.75 -0.34
C ASP A 50 -3.34 25.49 -0.67
N ILE A 51 -3.74 24.83 -1.76
CA ILE A 51 -3.02 23.69 -2.35
C ILE A 51 -2.42 24.18 -3.67
N VAL A 52 -1.11 24.02 -3.85
CA VAL A 52 -0.45 24.22 -5.14
C VAL A 52 -0.33 22.88 -5.87
N GLU A 53 -0.83 22.82 -7.10
CA GLU A 53 -0.69 21.69 -8.01
C GLU A 53 0.32 21.99 -9.11
N ILE A 54 1.29 21.10 -9.30
CA ILE A 54 2.25 21.20 -10.40
C ILE A 54 1.72 20.42 -11.61
N ALA A 55 1.21 21.15 -12.60
CA ALA A 55 0.77 20.64 -13.90
C ALA A 55 1.85 20.80 -14.97
N SER A 56 3.07 20.35 -14.66
CA SER A 56 4.20 20.38 -15.60
C SER A 56 5.15 19.22 -15.35
N ASN A 57 5.65 18.63 -16.45
CA ASN A 57 6.73 17.64 -16.45
C ASN A 57 8.08 18.29 -16.83
N ALA A 58 8.13 19.60 -17.02
CA ALA A 58 9.38 20.31 -17.20
C ALA A 58 10.22 20.22 -15.91
N VAL A 59 11.53 20.06 -16.06
CA VAL A 59 12.45 20.01 -14.92
C VAL A 59 12.42 21.34 -14.17
N ILE A 60 12.17 21.28 -12.87
CA ILE A 60 12.15 22.43 -11.96
C ILE A 60 13.57 22.65 -11.43
N ASP A 61 14.29 23.61 -12.00
CA ASP A 61 15.66 23.95 -11.60
C ASP A 61 15.72 25.06 -10.53
N GLU A 62 14.98 24.86 -9.45
CA GLU A 62 15.03 25.70 -8.25
C GLU A 62 14.83 24.82 -7.00
N SER A 63 15.42 25.21 -5.89
CA SER A 63 15.07 24.64 -4.58
C SER A 63 13.83 25.36 -4.07
N LEU A 64 12.91 24.59 -3.49
CA LEU A 64 11.64 25.08 -2.98
C LEU A 64 11.71 25.21 -1.47
N LEU A 65 11.22 26.34 -0.97
CA LEU A 65 11.22 26.69 0.45
C LEU A 65 9.84 27.19 0.86
N ILE A 66 9.26 26.52 1.86
CA ILE A 66 8.00 26.89 2.49
C ILE A 66 8.30 27.13 3.97
N GLU A 67 8.60 28.38 4.32
CA GLU A 67 8.87 28.81 5.70
C GLU A 67 7.67 29.52 6.29
N ASP A 68 7.26 29.12 7.50
CA ASP A 68 6.19 29.74 8.29
C ASP A 68 4.86 29.90 7.54
N ARG A 69 4.56 28.95 6.64
CA ARG A 69 3.36 28.97 5.80
C ARG A 69 2.64 27.64 5.78
N LEU A 70 1.32 27.72 5.76
CA LEU A 70 0.44 26.57 5.62
C LEU A 70 0.07 26.38 4.15
N VAL A 71 0.95 25.77 3.36
CA VAL A 71 0.69 25.53 1.93
C VAL A 71 1.04 24.09 1.60
N SER A 72 0.08 23.38 1.00
CA SER A 72 0.29 22.04 0.46
C SER A 72 0.84 22.12 -0.97
N LEU A 73 1.66 21.15 -1.35
CA LEU A 73 2.23 21.07 -2.70
C LEU A 73 2.10 19.65 -3.24
N ARG A 74 1.43 19.48 -4.38
CA ARG A 74 1.28 18.17 -5.01
C ARG A 74 1.49 18.21 -6.52
N ALA A 75 1.83 17.08 -7.11
CA ALA A 75 1.69 16.88 -8.55
C ALA A 75 0.21 16.99 -8.95
N ALA A 76 -0.07 17.69 -10.05
CA ALA A 76 -1.38 17.62 -10.68
C ALA A 76 -1.59 16.23 -11.30
N GLU A 77 -2.84 15.85 -11.49
CA GLU A 77 -3.19 14.55 -12.07
C GLU A 77 -2.55 14.35 -13.45
N GLY A 78 -1.86 13.21 -13.65
CA GLY A 78 -1.14 12.88 -14.89
C GLY A 78 0.22 13.56 -15.07
N PHE A 79 0.69 14.33 -14.07
CA PHE A 79 2.01 14.96 -14.08
C PHE A 79 2.97 14.32 -13.07
N HIS A 80 4.24 14.34 -13.41
CA HIS A 80 5.36 13.80 -12.63
C HIS A 80 6.46 14.87 -12.53
N PRO A 81 6.24 15.91 -11.70
CA PRO A 81 7.22 16.97 -11.53
C PRO A 81 8.56 16.42 -11.02
N VAL A 82 9.64 16.81 -11.71
CA VAL A 82 11.00 16.44 -11.36
C VAL A 82 11.78 17.71 -11.00
N LEU A 83 12.33 17.73 -9.79
CA LEU A 83 13.30 18.74 -9.40
C LEU A 83 14.67 18.39 -10.00
N ALA A 84 15.40 19.42 -10.47
CA ALA A 84 16.74 19.25 -11.02
C ALA A 84 17.72 18.68 -9.97
N ALA A 85 18.86 18.19 -10.45
CA ALA A 85 19.84 17.52 -9.61
C ALA A 85 20.27 18.37 -8.40
N GLY A 86 20.17 17.82 -7.19
CA GLY A 86 20.57 18.48 -5.94
C GLY A 86 19.62 19.57 -5.43
N ARG A 87 18.46 19.76 -6.07
CA ARG A 87 17.42 20.69 -5.59
C ARG A 87 16.54 20.05 -4.53
N ASN A 88 16.14 20.85 -3.55
CA ASN A 88 15.43 20.37 -2.36
C ASN A 88 14.04 20.99 -2.26
N LEU A 89 13.15 20.32 -1.52
CA LEU A 89 11.95 20.93 -0.96
C LEU A 89 12.12 20.93 0.56
N ILE A 90 12.21 22.13 1.13
CA ILE A 90 12.32 22.33 2.58
C ILE A 90 11.05 23.04 3.04
N VAL A 91 10.38 22.41 3.99
CA VAL A 91 9.18 22.92 4.63
C VAL A 91 9.47 23.05 6.11
N ASP A 92 9.48 24.29 6.60
CA ASP A 92 9.63 24.57 8.02
C ASP A 92 8.44 25.40 8.50
N TYR A 93 7.60 24.81 9.35
CA TYR A 93 6.49 25.51 9.97
C TYR A 93 6.77 25.72 11.46
N SER A 94 7.47 26.83 11.76
CA SER A 94 7.96 27.15 13.10
C SER A 94 7.72 28.61 13.50
N PRO A 95 6.48 29.13 13.42
CA PRO A 95 6.23 30.56 13.52
C PRO A 95 6.52 31.13 14.91
N SER A 96 7.15 32.31 14.96
CA SER A 96 7.47 33.03 16.20
C SER A 96 6.21 33.66 16.85
N ALA A 97 5.58 32.89 17.75
CA ALA A 97 4.67 33.32 18.83
C ALA A 97 3.37 34.11 18.56
N THR A 98 3.02 34.64 17.36
CA THR A 98 1.80 35.47 17.22
C THR A 98 0.86 35.19 16.03
N GLY A 99 1.03 34.09 15.29
CA GLY A 99 0.20 33.80 14.11
C GLY A 99 -0.44 32.42 14.15
N PHE A 100 -1.78 32.38 14.21
CA PHE A 100 -2.66 31.22 13.97
C PHE A 100 -2.28 29.90 14.66
N ALA A 101 -2.74 29.72 15.90
CA ALA A 101 -2.79 28.42 16.55
C ALA A 101 -4.02 27.63 16.05
N VAL A 102 -3.99 27.20 14.79
CA VAL A 102 -4.97 26.26 14.23
C VAL A 102 -4.21 25.00 13.86
N PRO A 103 -4.68 23.80 14.25
CA PRO A 103 -4.16 22.56 13.71
C PRO A 103 -4.13 22.63 12.19
N PHE A 104 -2.98 22.41 11.59
CA PHE A 104 -2.84 22.39 10.13
C PHE A 104 -3.08 20.99 9.58
N GLU A 105 -3.40 20.91 8.29
CA GLU A 105 -3.32 19.67 7.50
C GLU A 105 -2.55 20.02 6.22
N LEU A 106 -1.37 19.42 6.05
CA LEU A 106 -0.48 19.70 4.93
C LEU A 106 -0.20 18.42 4.15
N VAL A 107 -0.33 18.48 2.83
CA VAL A 107 -0.06 17.36 1.93
C VAL A 107 1.06 17.73 0.98
N TYR A 108 2.10 16.90 0.98
CA TYR A 108 3.22 16.96 0.06
C TYR A 108 3.24 15.67 -0.76
N SER A 109 3.06 15.77 -2.08
CA SER A 109 2.87 14.55 -2.87
C SER A 109 3.34 14.57 -4.32
N GLY A 110 3.84 13.43 -4.80
CA GLY A 110 4.04 13.16 -6.23
C GLY A 110 5.26 13.84 -6.85
N LEU A 111 6.23 14.29 -6.04
CA LEU A 111 7.44 14.97 -6.50
C LEU A 111 8.60 13.98 -6.64
N THR A 112 9.44 14.19 -7.65
CA THR A 112 10.67 13.42 -7.87
C THR A 112 11.91 14.28 -7.58
N PHE A 113 12.85 13.74 -6.80
CA PHE A 113 14.10 14.39 -6.41
C PHE A 113 15.30 13.61 -6.93
N ALA A 114 16.09 14.22 -7.81
CA ALA A 114 17.34 13.66 -8.29
C ALA A 114 18.51 14.17 -7.44
N GLY A 115 19.06 13.37 -6.54
CA GLY A 115 20.19 13.77 -5.68
C GLY A 115 19.86 14.80 -4.58
N GLY A 116 18.67 15.40 -4.60
CA GLY A 116 18.17 16.31 -3.57
C GLY A 116 17.41 15.60 -2.45
N ARG A 117 16.73 16.39 -1.60
CA ARG A 117 15.95 15.87 -0.46
C ARG A 117 14.61 16.57 -0.26
N PHE A 118 13.73 15.89 0.45
CA PHE A 118 12.54 16.45 1.08
C PHE A 118 12.78 16.58 2.60
N GLU A 119 12.41 17.73 3.15
CA GLU A 119 12.50 18.01 4.58
C GLU A 119 11.22 18.69 5.06
N PHE A 120 10.62 18.13 6.11
CA PHE A 120 9.53 18.74 6.85
C PHE A 120 9.92 18.89 8.33
N SER A 121 9.79 20.09 8.86
CA SER A 121 9.94 20.40 10.29
C SER A 121 8.78 21.23 10.79
N THR A 122 8.40 21.00 12.05
CA THR A 122 7.43 21.88 12.73
C THR A 122 7.67 21.98 14.22
N THR A 123 7.29 23.14 14.78
CA THR A 123 7.12 23.35 16.23
C THR A 123 5.65 23.52 16.62
N ARG A 124 4.72 23.15 15.74
CA ARG A 124 3.28 23.32 15.93
C ARG A 124 2.54 22.00 15.83
N LEU A 125 1.33 22.00 16.37
CA LEU A 125 0.39 20.89 16.31
C LEU A 125 -0.35 20.90 14.98
N GLY A 126 -0.54 19.72 14.39
CA GLY A 126 -1.21 19.55 13.11
C GLY A 126 -0.98 18.17 12.53
N SER A 127 -1.26 18.03 11.23
CA SER A 127 -1.08 16.81 10.45
C SER A 127 -0.26 17.11 9.20
N ALA A 128 0.77 16.31 8.96
CA ALA A 128 1.56 16.36 7.73
C ALA A 128 1.52 14.99 7.03
N ILE A 129 1.13 14.99 5.76
CA ILE A 129 1.07 13.83 4.89
C ILE A 129 2.14 13.99 3.81
N VAL A 130 3.08 13.05 3.77
CA VAL A 130 4.14 12.96 2.76
C VAL A 130 3.93 11.67 1.99
N GLU A 131 3.53 11.77 0.73
CA GLU A 131 3.14 10.58 -0.03
C GLU A 131 3.54 10.57 -1.50
N ARG A 132 3.80 9.38 -2.03
CA ARG A 132 4.11 9.18 -3.47
C ARG A 132 5.31 10.00 -3.95
N MET A 133 6.28 10.28 -3.07
CA MET A 133 7.56 10.89 -3.45
C MET A 133 8.49 9.84 -4.07
N ASP A 134 9.27 10.24 -5.08
CA ASP A 134 10.39 9.44 -5.60
C ASP A 134 11.72 10.17 -5.37
N ILE A 135 12.50 9.71 -4.39
CA ILE A 135 13.71 10.38 -3.93
C ILE A 135 14.93 9.52 -4.25
N THR A 136 15.83 10.05 -5.06
CA THR A 136 17.16 9.48 -5.26
C THR A 136 18.14 10.27 -4.40
N GLN A 137 18.52 9.71 -3.26
CA GLN A 137 19.40 10.37 -2.30
C GLN A 137 20.83 10.47 -2.84
N SER A 138 21.52 11.58 -2.53
CA SER A 138 22.97 11.69 -2.68
C SER A 138 23.64 12.11 -1.36
N GLY A 139 24.87 11.65 -1.13
CA GLY A 139 25.65 12.01 0.05
C GLY A 139 25.18 11.39 1.37
N SER A 140 25.45 12.09 2.47
CA SER A 140 25.29 11.55 3.84
C SER A 140 24.00 11.95 4.54
N THR A 141 23.31 13.00 4.06
CA THR A 141 22.09 13.53 4.69
C THR A 141 20.87 12.80 4.19
N ALA A 142 19.89 12.55 5.06
CA ALA A 142 18.64 11.86 4.71
C ALA A 142 17.98 12.44 3.45
N GLY A 143 17.50 11.53 2.59
CA GLY A 143 16.72 11.92 1.42
C GLY A 143 15.30 12.36 1.80
N LEU A 144 14.73 11.75 2.85
CA LEU A 144 13.45 12.14 3.43
C LEU A 144 13.63 12.41 4.93
N PHE A 145 13.31 13.62 5.35
CA PHE A 145 13.34 14.04 6.74
C PHE A 145 11.96 14.55 7.17
N VAL A 146 11.48 14.08 8.33
CA VAL A 146 10.28 14.61 8.99
C VAL A 146 10.58 14.79 10.47
N GLY A 147 10.25 15.95 11.04
CA GLY A 147 10.52 16.17 12.45
C GLY A 147 9.56 17.13 13.17
N THR A 148 9.41 16.89 14.47
CA THR A 148 8.71 17.76 15.41
C THR A 148 9.71 18.25 16.47
N PHE A 149 9.72 19.55 16.74
CA PHE A 149 10.78 20.20 17.52
C PHE A 149 10.28 21.00 18.73
N ALA A 150 8.98 21.02 19.00
CA ALA A 150 8.44 21.74 20.15
C ALA A 150 8.70 20.98 21.46
N ALA A 151 8.80 21.69 22.58
CA ALA A 151 8.85 21.09 23.92
C ALA A 151 7.45 20.93 24.55
N ASP A 152 6.40 21.15 23.75
CA ASP A 152 5.03 21.24 24.24
C ASP A 152 4.54 19.88 24.73
N SER A 153 3.93 19.86 25.91
CA SER A 153 3.33 18.65 26.53
C SER A 153 1.87 18.41 26.11
N GLY A 154 1.42 19.09 25.05
CA GLY A 154 0.03 19.07 24.54
C GLY A 154 -0.31 17.87 23.65
N SER A 155 -1.33 18.03 22.80
CA SER A 155 -1.79 17.01 21.84
C SER A 155 -0.68 16.57 20.89
N ALA A 156 -0.78 15.35 20.35
CA ALA A 156 0.21 14.82 19.42
C ALA A 156 0.08 15.42 18.01
N THR A 157 1.21 15.66 17.33
CA THR A 157 1.26 15.95 15.89
C THR A 157 1.15 14.66 15.09
N ASP A 158 0.31 14.64 14.06
CA ASP A 158 0.14 13.48 13.18
C ASP A 158 1.13 13.58 12.01
N LEU A 159 1.97 12.56 11.84
CA LEU A 159 2.93 12.44 10.75
C LEU A 159 2.64 11.18 9.95
N ILE A 160 2.15 11.34 8.73
CA ILE A 160 1.82 10.24 7.83
C ILE A 160 2.82 10.26 6.68
N VAL A 161 3.63 9.23 6.57
CA VAL A 161 4.63 9.05 5.51
C VAL A 161 4.32 7.75 4.80
N ARG A 162 3.78 7.83 3.57
CA ARG A 162 3.29 6.64 2.87
C ARG A 162 3.58 6.58 1.39
N GLU A 163 3.70 5.38 0.85
CA GLU A 163 3.85 5.14 -0.60
C GLU A 163 5.04 5.89 -1.24
N ASN A 164 6.05 6.25 -0.45
CA ASN A 164 7.25 6.91 -0.96
C ASN A 164 8.28 5.87 -1.40
N ARG A 165 9.09 6.22 -2.40
CA ARG A 165 10.28 5.46 -2.79
C ARG A 165 11.53 6.28 -2.49
N VAL A 166 12.44 5.71 -1.72
CA VAL A 166 13.73 6.33 -1.39
C VAL A 166 14.85 5.41 -1.84
N ARG A 167 15.61 5.83 -2.86
CA ARG A 167 16.85 5.17 -3.27
C ARG A 167 17.99 5.74 -2.42
N ALA A 168 18.48 4.95 -1.46
CA ALA A 168 19.46 5.35 -0.46
C ALA A 168 20.89 5.32 -1.02
N SER A 169 21.68 6.36 -0.73
CA SER A 169 23.11 6.37 -1.05
C SER A 169 23.92 5.55 -0.05
N LEU A 170 25.00 4.88 -0.47
CA LEU A 170 25.91 4.19 0.46
C LEU A 170 26.83 5.13 1.26
N GLY A 171 26.72 6.45 1.04
CA GLY A 171 27.27 7.48 1.92
C GLY A 171 26.35 7.87 3.07
N THR A 172 25.11 7.39 3.08
CA THR A 172 24.06 7.82 4.02
C THR A 172 24.36 7.45 5.47
N GLN A 173 24.04 8.35 6.39
CA GLN A 173 23.86 7.97 7.79
C GLN A 173 22.51 7.27 7.98
N GLN A 174 21.45 7.90 7.46
CA GLN A 174 20.10 7.32 7.38
C GLN A 174 19.40 7.79 6.11
N ALA A 175 18.72 6.91 5.38
CA ALA A 175 18.00 7.28 4.16
C ALA A 175 16.73 8.07 4.48
N VAL A 176 16.01 7.62 5.51
CA VAL A 176 14.84 8.27 6.10
C VAL A 176 15.11 8.57 7.57
N SER A 177 14.80 9.79 7.99
CA SER A 177 14.92 10.23 9.39
C SER A 177 13.58 10.79 9.88
N ILE A 178 13.10 10.26 11.00
CA ILE A 178 11.94 10.78 11.73
C ILE A 178 12.42 11.22 13.12
N ASN A 179 12.31 12.51 13.41
CA ASN A 179 12.79 13.10 14.66
C ASN A 179 11.64 13.65 15.49
N LEU A 180 11.43 13.10 16.70
CA LEU A 180 10.31 13.42 17.57
C LEU A 180 10.82 14.06 18.86
N LEU A 181 10.71 15.39 18.98
CA LEU A 181 11.01 16.12 20.21
C LEU A 181 9.74 16.61 20.93
N SER A 182 8.57 16.42 20.33
CA SER A 182 7.24 16.62 20.94
C SER A 182 6.37 15.37 20.76
N PRO A 183 5.27 15.22 21.52
CA PRO A 183 4.29 14.17 21.30
C PRO A 183 3.84 14.06 19.83
N ALA A 184 3.85 12.84 19.29
CA ALA A 184 3.52 12.59 17.89
C ALA A 184 2.85 11.23 17.68
N GLN A 185 1.98 11.16 16.68
CA GLN A 185 1.50 9.91 16.10
C GLN A 185 2.17 9.76 14.74
N VAL A 186 2.95 8.70 14.55
CA VAL A 186 3.67 8.44 13.30
C VAL A 186 3.07 7.22 12.63
N LEU A 187 2.67 7.38 11.37
CA LEU A 187 2.33 6.28 10.48
C LEU A 187 3.32 6.29 9.31
N PHE A 188 4.21 5.30 9.29
CA PHE A 188 5.16 5.05 8.20
C PHE A 188 4.75 3.77 7.48
N GLU A 189 4.00 3.90 6.38
CA GLU A 189 3.37 2.75 5.72
C GLU A 189 3.63 2.64 4.22
N ASP A 190 3.70 1.41 3.70
CA ASP A 190 3.70 1.16 2.27
C ASP A 190 4.86 1.83 1.49
N ASN A 191 5.94 2.23 2.18
CA ASN A 191 7.11 2.84 1.56
C ASN A 191 8.10 1.78 1.06
N VAL A 192 8.93 2.18 0.10
CA VAL A 192 10.03 1.38 -0.44
C VAL A 192 11.34 2.13 -0.20
N ILE A 193 12.27 1.51 0.54
CA ILE A 193 13.64 2.01 0.71
C ILE A 193 14.59 1.02 0.05
N GLU A 194 15.35 1.49 -0.93
CA GLU A 194 16.22 0.67 -1.76
C GLU A 194 17.66 1.20 -1.67
N ALA A 195 18.64 0.41 -1.27
CA ALA A 195 20.04 0.85 -1.37
C ALA A 195 20.52 0.86 -2.83
N GLN A 196 21.07 1.98 -3.26
CA GLN A 196 21.69 2.13 -4.59
C GLN A 196 23.04 1.43 -4.64
N PRO A 197 23.45 0.89 -5.82
CA PRO A 197 24.80 0.39 -6.00
C PRO A 197 25.82 1.53 -5.96
N GLY A 198 26.99 1.29 -5.37
CA GLY A 198 28.07 2.27 -5.35
C GLY A 198 29.22 1.91 -4.44
N THR A 199 30.12 2.87 -4.23
CA THR A 199 31.23 2.72 -3.28
C THR A 199 30.78 3.24 -1.90
N PRO A 200 30.77 2.40 -0.86
CA PRO A 200 30.43 2.86 0.48
C PRO A 200 31.39 3.93 0.99
N THR A 201 30.86 4.94 1.66
CA THR A 201 31.71 5.91 2.37
C THR A 201 32.17 5.30 3.70
N PRO A 202 33.47 5.34 4.04
CA PRO A 202 33.96 4.88 5.34
C PRO A 202 33.22 5.55 6.50
N GLY A 203 32.75 4.77 7.47
CA GLY A 203 32.03 5.29 8.65
C GLY A 203 30.55 5.64 8.42
N ALA A 204 30.00 5.48 7.21
CA ALA A 204 28.57 5.62 6.98
C ALA A 204 27.78 4.54 7.75
N ALA A 205 26.78 4.96 8.53
CA ALA A 205 25.93 4.04 9.29
C ALA A 205 24.99 3.25 8.37
N ARG A 206 24.60 3.79 7.21
CA ARG A 206 23.76 3.13 6.19
C ARG A 206 22.47 2.55 6.77
N VAL A 207 21.75 3.35 7.55
CA VAL A 207 20.45 3.00 8.11
C VAL A 207 19.35 3.29 7.08
N ALA A 208 18.39 2.38 6.89
CA ALA A 208 17.26 2.64 6.00
C ALA A 208 16.30 3.66 6.63
N LEU A 209 15.73 3.30 7.78
CA LEU A 209 14.82 4.12 8.56
C LEU A 209 15.37 4.32 9.97
N SER A 210 15.55 5.57 10.37
CA SER A 210 15.86 5.94 11.74
C SER A 210 14.72 6.75 12.35
N VAL A 211 14.19 6.27 13.48
CA VAL A 211 13.23 7.02 14.30
C VAL A 211 13.89 7.38 15.61
N LEU A 212 14.05 8.68 15.84
CA LEU A 212 14.70 9.25 17.02
C LEU A 212 13.64 10.02 17.81
N GLY A 213 13.40 9.63 19.06
CA GLY A 213 12.55 10.39 19.98
C GLY A 213 13.41 10.93 21.11
N THR A 214 13.22 12.15 21.61
CA THR A 214 13.97 12.59 22.82
C THR A 214 13.13 13.13 23.97
N THR A 215 11.98 13.70 23.65
CA THR A 215 11.05 14.26 24.63
C THR A 215 9.64 14.03 24.11
N GLY A 216 8.73 13.60 24.97
CA GLY A 216 7.32 13.37 24.63
C GLY A 216 6.91 11.90 24.56
N ASN A 217 5.59 11.69 24.59
CA ASN A 217 4.96 10.39 24.43
C ASN A 217 4.42 10.27 23.00
N GLY A 218 4.45 9.09 22.40
CA GLY A 218 3.96 8.94 21.03
C GLY A 218 3.63 7.51 20.64
N SER A 219 2.87 7.38 19.56
CA SER A 219 2.65 6.11 18.87
C SER A 219 3.43 6.13 17.58
N ILE A 220 4.14 5.05 17.28
CA ILE A 220 4.88 4.88 16.03
C ILE A 220 4.42 3.57 15.41
N GLU A 221 3.85 3.65 14.22
CA GLU A 221 3.43 2.50 13.43
C GLU A 221 4.24 2.45 12.13
N ILE A 222 5.02 1.38 11.97
CA ILE A 222 5.83 1.09 10.79
C ILE A 222 5.25 -0.16 10.17
N ARG A 223 4.54 -0.03 9.05
CA ARG A 223 3.84 -1.18 8.44
C ARG A 223 3.96 -1.34 6.94
N ARG A 224 3.99 -2.57 6.47
CA ARG A 224 3.98 -2.92 5.03
C ARG A 224 5.09 -2.24 4.21
N ASN A 225 6.19 -1.85 4.84
CA ASN A 225 7.31 -1.24 4.13
C ASN A 225 8.22 -2.33 3.55
N ARG A 226 8.87 -2.00 2.44
CA ARG A 226 9.90 -2.83 1.81
C ARG A 226 11.26 -2.13 1.93
N ILE A 227 12.18 -2.72 2.69
CA ILE A 227 13.55 -2.25 2.83
C ILE A 227 14.45 -3.30 2.19
N VAL A 228 15.04 -2.98 1.04
CA VAL A 228 15.81 -3.94 0.23
C VAL A 228 17.06 -3.30 -0.37
N ALA A 229 17.95 -4.11 -0.93
CA ALA A 229 18.98 -3.64 -1.87
C ALA A 229 18.44 -3.64 -3.31
N THR A 230 18.95 -2.76 -4.18
CA THR A 230 18.60 -2.78 -5.62
C THR A 230 19.23 -3.94 -6.39
N THR A 231 20.29 -4.51 -5.83
CA THR A 231 21.07 -5.64 -6.33
C THR A 231 21.31 -6.57 -5.13
N ASP A 232 22.26 -7.49 -5.24
CA ASP A 232 22.63 -8.38 -4.14
C ASP A 232 22.76 -7.65 -2.78
N PRO A 233 21.88 -7.95 -1.79
CA PRO A 233 21.93 -7.34 -0.48
C PRO A 233 23.19 -7.75 0.30
N ASP A 234 23.87 -8.82 -0.07
CA ASP A 234 25.09 -9.26 0.62
C ASP A 234 26.34 -8.54 0.11
N ALA A 235 26.28 -8.02 -1.12
CA ALA A 235 27.37 -7.26 -1.72
C ALA A 235 27.55 -5.91 -1.01
N ILE A 236 28.76 -5.66 -0.47
CA ILE A 236 29.09 -4.42 0.24
C ILE A 236 28.78 -3.15 -0.59
N VAL A 237 28.80 -3.28 -1.91
CA VAL A 237 28.51 -2.22 -2.90
C VAL A 237 27.02 -1.92 -3.06
N SER A 238 26.13 -2.52 -2.28
CA SER A 238 24.67 -2.27 -2.34
C SER A 238 23.96 -2.49 -0.99
N ARG A 239 24.73 -2.58 0.11
CA ARG A 239 24.25 -3.08 1.40
C ARG A 239 23.90 -1.99 2.41
N LEU A 240 22.71 -2.06 3.00
CA LEU A 240 22.33 -1.29 4.18
C LEU A 240 22.79 -2.04 5.45
N ARG A 241 23.15 -1.32 6.51
CA ARG A 241 23.57 -1.98 7.75
C ARG A 241 22.46 -2.11 8.76
N ARG A 242 21.43 -1.27 8.66
CA ARG A 242 20.25 -1.37 9.54
C ARG A 242 18.99 -1.13 8.74
N GLY A 243 17.98 -1.97 8.96
CA GLY A 243 16.67 -1.80 8.36
C GLY A 243 15.91 -0.71 9.09
N VAL A 244 15.38 -1.06 10.26
CA VAL A 244 14.68 -0.15 11.16
C VAL A 244 15.52 0.08 12.41
N ASN A 245 15.86 1.33 12.69
CA ASN A 245 16.59 1.75 13.88
C ASN A 245 15.69 2.65 14.74
N LEU A 246 15.36 2.18 15.93
CA LEU A 246 14.49 2.83 16.90
C LEU A 246 15.35 3.33 18.05
N ALA A 247 15.34 4.63 18.30
CA ALA A 247 16.15 5.22 19.36
C ALA A 247 15.37 6.33 20.10
N PRO A 248 14.31 5.97 20.84
CA PRO A 248 13.69 6.91 21.76
C PRO A 248 14.56 7.06 23.01
N PHE A 249 15.15 8.24 23.19
CA PHE A 249 16.03 8.64 24.29
C PHE A 249 15.42 9.78 25.09
N GLY A 250 14.59 9.50 26.09
CA GLY A 250 14.02 10.57 26.93
C GLY A 250 13.73 10.13 28.34
N ALA A 251 14.29 10.84 29.32
CA ALA A 251 13.90 10.64 30.70
C ALA A 251 12.41 11.01 30.85
N GLY A 252 11.57 10.02 31.16
CA GLY A 252 10.12 10.21 31.33
C GLY A 252 9.28 10.13 30.05
N SER A 253 9.83 9.68 28.92
CA SER A 253 9.04 9.39 27.71
C SER A 253 8.44 7.99 27.73
N ALA A 254 7.28 7.83 27.10
CA ALA A 254 6.66 6.55 26.80
C ALA A 254 6.24 6.46 25.34
N PHE A 255 6.74 5.43 24.64
CA PHE A 255 6.39 5.19 23.25
C PHE A 255 5.72 3.83 23.09
N GLU A 256 4.62 3.81 22.34
CA GLU A 256 4.05 2.59 21.78
C GLU A 256 4.56 2.45 20.35
N ILE A 257 5.27 1.36 20.07
CA ILE A 257 5.95 1.16 18.79
C ILE A 257 5.48 -0.14 18.18
N ARG A 258 5.01 -0.07 16.94
CA ARG A 258 4.49 -1.20 16.19
C ARG A 258 5.28 -1.33 14.90
N VAL A 259 5.86 -2.50 14.68
CA VAL A 259 6.57 -2.85 13.45
C VAL A 259 5.90 -4.08 12.88
N ILE A 260 5.08 -3.91 11.84
CA ILE A 260 4.12 -4.93 11.40
C ILE A 260 4.16 -5.15 9.89
N ASP A 261 4.16 -6.42 9.44
CA ASP A 261 4.01 -6.78 8.03
C ASP A 261 5.11 -6.18 7.10
N ASN A 262 6.32 -5.89 7.63
CA ASN A 262 7.42 -5.32 6.83
C ASN A 262 8.33 -6.41 6.25
N LEU A 263 8.85 -6.16 5.05
CA LEU A 263 9.97 -6.90 4.47
C LEU A 263 11.27 -6.12 4.70
N ILE A 264 12.27 -6.75 5.31
CA ILE A 264 13.60 -6.19 5.55
C ILE A 264 14.65 -7.17 5.04
N ASP A 265 15.43 -6.73 4.05
CA ASP A 265 16.46 -7.51 3.35
C ASP A 265 17.68 -6.63 3.09
N ILE A 266 18.62 -6.61 4.03
CA ILE A 266 19.61 -5.53 4.12
C ILE A 266 21.07 -5.99 4.07
N GLY A 267 21.41 -7.25 4.39
CA GLY A 267 22.79 -7.76 4.40
C GLY A 267 23.13 -8.75 5.53
N ILE A 268 23.89 -9.81 5.21
CA ILE A 268 24.18 -10.94 6.13
C ILE A 268 25.32 -10.76 7.15
N ASP A 269 26.07 -9.66 7.10
CA ASP A 269 27.21 -9.42 8.01
C ASP A 269 26.74 -9.34 9.46
N GLY A 270 27.45 -9.99 10.39
CA GLY A 270 27.02 -10.10 11.79
C GLY A 270 26.82 -8.76 12.53
N THR A 271 27.29 -7.64 11.97
CA THR A 271 27.06 -6.30 12.51
C THR A 271 25.81 -5.60 11.97
N ASP A 272 25.22 -6.13 10.90
CA ASP A 272 24.02 -5.58 10.28
C ASP A 272 22.78 -6.07 11.04
N VAL A 273 21.75 -5.23 11.18
CA VAL A 273 20.58 -5.53 12.04
C VAL A 273 19.28 -5.18 11.35
N GLY A 274 18.36 -6.14 11.23
CA GLY A 274 17.06 -5.94 10.61
C GLY A 274 16.23 -4.90 11.35
N ILE A 275 15.86 -5.20 12.60
CA ILE A 275 15.15 -4.30 13.50
C ILE A 275 16.00 -4.12 14.75
N SER A 276 16.33 -2.88 15.08
CA SER A 276 17.12 -2.55 16.25
C SER A 276 16.44 -1.49 17.10
N SER A 277 16.52 -1.65 18.42
CA SER A 277 16.22 -0.61 19.39
C SER A 277 17.37 -0.42 20.35
N SER A 278 17.67 0.83 20.72
CA SER A 278 18.64 1.15 21.76
C SER A 278 18.08 2.22 22.67
N LEU A 279 17.97 1.87 23.95
CA LEU A 279 17.27 2.65 24.97
C LEU A 279 18.19 2.92 26.15
N SER A 280 18.04 4.10 26.74
CA SER A 280 18.81 4.52 27.92
C SER A 280 17.93 5.02 29.07
N SER A 281 16.65 5.29 28.81
CA SER A 281 15.64 5.74 29.78
C SER A 281 14.25 5.68 29.15
N GLY A 282 13.18 5.86 29.95
CA GLY A 282 11.78 5.83 29.49
C GLY A 282 11.11 4.48 29.71
N ILE A 283 9.83 4.36 29.29
CA ILE A 283 9.08 3.09 29.27
C ILE A 283 8.49 2.90 27.88
N HIS A 284 8.92 1.89 27.15
CA HIS A 284 8.55 1.65 25.77
C HIS A 284 7.88 0.29 25.61
N ARG A 285 6.81 0.27 24.83
CA ARG A 285 6.10 -0.94 24.43
C ARG A 285 6.34 -1.20 22.95
N TYR A 286 6.73 -2.44 22.62
CA TYR A 286 6.94 -2.88 21.25
C TYR A 286 5.98 -4.01 20.88
N ASP A 287 5.32 -3.89 19.74
CA ASP A 287 4.66 -4.99 19.05
C ASP A 287 5.40 -5.19 17.71
N ILE A 288 6.21 -6.25 17.62
CA ILE A 288 6.98 -6.59 16.41
C ILE A 288 6.37 -7.87 15.84
N ILE A 289 5.48 -7.71 14.87
CA ILE A 289 4.56 -8.78 14.46
C ILE A 289 4.60 -9.00 12.95
N ASN A 290 4.63 -10.26 12.51
CA ASN A 290 4.49 -10.60 11.09
C ASN A 290 5.50 -9.91 10.16
N ASN A 291 6.74 -9.69 10.58
CA ASN A 291 7.78 -9.17 9.69
C ASN A 291 8.56 -10.31 9.04
N THR A 292 9.01 -10.13 7.80
CA THR A 292 9.98 -11.02 7.15
C THR A 292 11.32 -10.32 7.11
N LEU A 293 12.26 -10.81 7.93
CA LEU A 293 13.64 -10.37 7.96
C LEU A 293 14.48 -11.44 7.25
N ARG A 294 15.02 -11.08 6.08
CA ARG A 294 15.84 -11.98 5.27
C ARG A 294 17.23 -11.41 5.12
N GLY A 295 18.24 -12.27 5.01
CA GLY A 295 19.59 -11.84 4.68
C GLY A 295 20.07 -10.78 5.68
N VAL A 296 19.77 -10.99 6.97
CA VAL A 296 20.08 -10.04 8.04
C VAL A 296 21.15 -10.62 8.93
N GLY A 297 22.21 -9.84 9.20
CA GLY A 297 23.20 -10.08 10.25
C GLY A 297 22.58 -10.58 11.55
N ARG A 298 21.86 -9.69 12.20
CA ARG A 298 20.98 -9.95 13.34
C ARG A 298 19.55 -9.65 12.97
N GLY A 299 18.62 -10.48 13.42
CA GLY A 299 17.19 -10.28 13.14
C GLY A 299 16.62 -9.08 13.92
N ILE A 300 16.17 -9.35 15.14
CA ILE A 300 15.55 -8.37 16.03
C ILE A 300 16.45 -8.19 17.24
N ALA A 301 16.91 -6.96 17.49
CA ALA A 301 17.81 -6.63 18.59
C ALA A 301 17.25 -5.49 19.46
N LEU A 302 16.90 -5.77 20.72
CA LEU A 302 16.39 -4.78 21.67
C LEU A 302 17.39 -4.56 22.80
N PHE A 303 18.11 -3.44 22.77
CA PHE A 303 19.10 -3.10 23.80
C PHE A 303 18.55 -2.08 24.78
N ASP A 304 18.46 -2.47 26.04
CA ASP A 304 18.22 -1.56 27.17
C ASP A 304 19.53 -1.34 27.93
N SER A 305 19.95 -0.09 28.04
CA SER A 305 21.09 0.38 28.84
C SER A 305 20.65 1.22 30.04
N SER A 306 19.34 1.28 30.31
CA SER A 306 18.78 2.02 31.43
C SER A 306 19.24 1.43 32.77
N PRO A 307 19.37 2.25 33.83
CA PRO A 307 19.85 1.78 35.13
C PRO A 307 19.02 0.66 35.75
N MET A 308 17.72 0.58 35.43
CA MET A 308 16.77 -0.38 36.00
C MET A 308 16.48 -1.59 35.09
N GLN A 309 16.93 -1.57 33.82
CA GLN A 309 16.67 -2.63 32.83
C GLN A 309 15.19 -3.09 32.79
N ASN A 310 14.27 -2.12 32.87
CA ASN A 310 12.83 -2.33 32.81
C ASN A 310 12.14 -1.35 31.85
N ALA A 311 12.92 -0.69 30.99
CA ALA A 311 12.41 0.31 30.06
C ALA A 311 11.67 -0.33 28.86
N VAL A 312 11.65 -1.65 28.75
CA VAL A 312 11.14 -2.38 27.59
C VAL A 312 10.09 -3.40 27.98
N THR A 313 8.91 -3.28 27.38
CA THR A 313 7.93 -4.36 27.23
C THR A 313 7.82 -4.67 25.74
N ALA A 314 7.85 -5.95 25.36
CA ALA A 314 7.76 -6.32 23.95
C ALA A 314 6.97 -7.61 23.71
N HIS A 315 6.24 -7.63 22.61
CA HIS A 315 5.60 -8.80 22.03
C HIS A 315 6.20 -9.02 20.63
N ILE A 316 6.92 -10.11 20.46
CA ILE A 316 7.63 -10.46 19.23
C ILE A 316 7.03 -11.75 18.70
N ASN A 317 6.04 -11.65 17.81
CA ASN A 317 5.25 -12.79 17.36
C ASN A 317 5.15 -12.88 15.85
N ASN A 318 4.99 -14.10 15.34
CA ASN A 318 4.69 -14.34 13.94
C ASN A 318 5.74 -13.85 12.93
N ASN A 319 6.98 -13.56 13.35
CA ASN A 319 8.02 -13.07 12.43
C ASN A 319 8.75 -14.25 11.76
N ILE A 320 9.25 -14.01 10.55
CA ILE A 320 10.25 -14.86 9.91
C ILE A 320 11.59 -14.16 9.99
N VAL A 321 12.59 -14.83 10.57
CA VAL A 321 14.00 -14.40 10.54
C VAL A 321 14.80 -15.49 9.85
N ALA A 322 15.24 -15.21 8.63
CA ALA A 322 15.87 -16.21 7.77
C ALA A 322 17.19 -15.71 7.19
N ARG A 323 18.23 -16.54 7.32
CA ARG A 323 19.54 -16.33 6.70
C ARG A 323 19.78 -17.36 5.59
N PRO A 324 20.48 -17.01 4.50
CA PRO A 324 20.81 -17.98 3.47
C PRO A 324 21.80 -19.00 4.04
N THR A 325 21.74 -20.26 3.58
CA THR A 325 22.50 -21.39 4.15
C THR A 325 24.01 -21.31 3.89
N ASN A 326 24.43 -20.51 2.92
CA ASN A 326 25.84 -20.21 2.64
C ASN A 326 26.44 -19.18 3.61
N ALA A 327 25.62 -18.46 4.40
CA ALA A 327 26.07 -17.55 5.42
C ALA A 327 26.30 -18.27 6.76
N THR A 328 27.32 -17.84 7.51
CA THR A 328 27.51 -18.29 8.90
C THR A 328 26.26 -17.95 9.72
N PRO A 329 25.75 -18.87 10.56
CA PRO A 329 24.65 -18.56 11.46
C PRO A 329 24.97 -17.36 12.36
N ALA A 330 23.98 -16.52 12.62
CA ALA A 330 24.09 -15.35 13.48
C ALA A 330 22.79 -15.15 14.27
N GLU A 331 22.76 -14.16 15.17
CA GLU A 331 21.68 -14.03 16.14
C GLU A 331 20.34 -13.64 15.51
N GLY A 332 19.30 -14.46 15.72
CA GLY A 332 17.96 -14.17 15.23
C GLY A 332 17.24 -13.16 16.13
N LEU A 333 17.19 -13.47 17.43
CA LEU A 333 16.53 -12.66 18.46
C LEU A 333 17.51 -12.35 19.59
N VAL A 334 17.73 -11.06 19.85
CA VAL A 334 18.70 -10.57 20.83
C VAL A 334 18.06 -9.48 21.69
N TRP A 335 18.25 -9.58 23.00
CA TRP A 335 18.01 -8.46 23.91
C TRP A 335 18.94 -8.47 25.12
N THR A 336 19.01 -7.33 25.81
CA THR A 336 19.66 -7.22 27.12
C THR A 336 19.06 -8.26 28.08
N ALA A 337 19.88 -9.00 28.81
CA ALA A 337 19.39 -9.99 29.77
C ALA A 337 18.62 -9.32 30.93
N GLY A 338 17.73 -10.06 31.60
CA GLY A 338 17.01 -9.55 32.79
C GLY A 338 15.67 -8.87 32.52
N HIS A 339 15.12 -8.99 31.30
CA HIS A 339 13.82 -8.44 30.91
C HIS A 339 12.69 -9.48 30.88
N PRO A 340 11.94 -9.68 31.97
CA PRO A 340 10.84 -10.66 32.02
C PRO A 340 9.59 -10.23 31.22
N THR A 341 9.49 -8.95 30.84
CA THR A 341 8.37 -8.34 30.10
C THR A 341 8.54 -8.40 28.59
N ILE A 342 9.65 -8.97 28.09
CA ILE A 342 9.83 -9.27 26.67
C ILE A 342 9.35 -10.70 26.44
N SER A 343 8.32 -10.83 25.63
CA SER A 343 7.74 -12.10 25.19
C SER A 343 8.01 -12.30 23.70
N ASN A 344 8.26 -13.55 23.32
CA ASN A 344 8.35 -13.96 21.92
C ASN A 344 7.72 -15.33 21.77
N ASP A 345 6.92 -15.53 20.74
CA ASP A 345 6.36 -16.84 20.39
C ASP A 345 5.96 -16.89 18.91
N TYR A 346 5.72 -18.08 18.37
CA TYR A 346 5.27 -18.26 16.97
C TYR A 346 6.19 -17.60 15.92
N ASN A 347 7.50 -17.47 16.18
CA ASN A 347 8.45 -16.99 15.18
C ASN A 347 9.04 -18.18 14.41
N LEU A 348 9.43 -17.96 13.16
CA LEU A 348 10.25 -18.92 12.40
C LEU A 348 11.67 -18.39 12.30
N LEU A 349 12.62 -19.18 12.78
CA LEU A 349 14.05 -18.88 12.77
C LEU A 349 14.78 -19.88 11.86
N PHE A 350 15.41 -19.38 10.80
CA PHE A 350 16.15 -20.21 9.85
C PHE A 350 17.60 -19.77 9.73
N ASN A 351 18.51 -20.74 9.90
CA ASN A 351 19.96 -20.53 9.89
C ASN A 351 20.43 -19.43 10.89
N THR A 352 19.84 -19.43 12.09
CA THR A 352 20.20 -18.51 13.19
C THR A 352 20.92 -19.24 14.33
N ALA A 353 21.79 -18.57 15.08
CA ALA A 353 22.47 -19.10 16.28
C ALA A 353 22.73 -17.99 17.31
N GLY A 354 23.01 -18.32 18.58
CA GLY A 354 23.44 -17.32 19.57
C GLY A 354 22.33 -16.38 20.09
N ASN A 355 21.06 -16.78 19.97
CA ASN A 355 19.94 -16.04 20.56
C ASN A 355 20.15 -15.90 22.08
N THR A 356 20.14 -14.67 22.60
CA THR A 356 20.22 -14.41 24.06
C THR A 356 18.85 -14.50 24.75
N ALA A 357 17.81 -14.63 23.93
CA ALA A 357 16.41 -14.80 24.24
C ALA A 357 16.03 -16.24 24.64
N PRO A 358 15.32 -16.48 25.75
CA PRO A 358 14.50 -17.68 25.89
C PRO A 358 13.43 -17.67 24.79
N LEU A 359 13.41 -18.70 23.95
CA LEU A 359 12.50 -18.78 22.81
C LEU A 359 11.13 -19.31 23.21
N GLY A 360 10.06 -18.76 22.63
CA GLY A 360 8.69 -19.22 22.85
C GLY A 360 8.48 -20.66 22.38
N LEU A 361 7.51 -21.35 23.00
CA LEU A 361 7.24 -22.78 22.77
C LEU A 361 6.85 -23.12 21.33
N ASN A 362 6.23 -22.18 20.62
CA ASN A 362 5.76 -22.35 19.25
C ASN A 362 6.75 -21.77 18.22
N THR A 363 7.98 -21.43 18.64
CA THR A 363 9.04 -21.01 17.72
C THR A 363 9.46 -22.19 16.83
N LEU A 364 9.42 -21.98 15.52
CA LEU A 364 9.82 -22.97 14.53
C LEU A 364 11.27 -22.77 14.08
N PHE A 365 11.99 -23.87 13.92
CA PHE A 365 13.31 -23.91 13.32
C PHE A 365 13.25 -24.69 12.01
N ALA A 366 12.85 -24.03 10.94
CA ALA A 366 12.64 -24.65 9.65
C ALA A 366 12.97 -23.68 8.52
N ASP A 367 13.26 -24.21 7.33
CA ASP A 367 13.34 -23.39 6.12
C ASP A 367 11.96 -22.76 5.85
N PRO A 368 11.84 -21.42 5.72
CA PRO A 368 10.58 -20.78 5.37
C PRO A 368 10.10 -21.14 3.95
N GLN A 369 10.94 -21.75 3.11
CA GLN A 369 10.64 -22.16 1.74
C GLN A 369 10.11 -21.01 0.89
N PHE A 370 10.90 -19.95 0.78
CA PHE A 370 10.59 -18.85 -0.13
C PHE A 370 10.53 -19.31 -1.59
N GLN A 371 9.74 -18.60 -2.42
CA GLN A 371 9.59 -18.85 -3.85
C GLN A 371 10.94 -18.83 -4.57
N SER A 372 11.74 -17.79 -4.31
CA SER A 372 13.10 -17.66 -4.82
C SER A 372 13.93 -16.70 -3.95
N ALA A 373 15.22 -16.57 -4.28
CA ALA A 373 16.07 -15.54 -3.71
C ALA A 373 15.61 -14.11 -4.01
N ASP A 374 14.77 -13.87 -5.01
CA ASP A 374 14.26 -12.53 -5.33
C ASP A 374 12.84 -12.31 -4.83
N ASN A 375 12.18 -13.39 -4.40
CA ASN A 375 10.78 -13.39 -4.02
C ASN A 375 10.62 -14.05 -2.65
N PRO A 376 10.62 -13.25 -1.55
CA PRO A 376 10.53 -13.73 -0.17
C PRO A 376 9.12 -14.16 0.25
N ARG A 377 8.25 -14.49 -0.71
CA ARG A 377 6.92 -15.05 -0.46
C ARG A 377 6.99 -16.56 -0.34
N LEU A 378 6.02 -17.14 0.36
CA LEU A 378 6.03 -18.57 0.69
C LEU A 378 5.68 -19.45 -0.53
N LYS A 379 6.31 -20.62 -0.61
CA LYS A 379 5.86 -21.75 -1.44
C LYS A 379 4.69 -22.45 -0.76
N ALA A 380 3.87 -23.14 -1.55
CA ALA A 380 2.71 -23.91 -1.05
C ALA A 380 3.06 -24.98 0.00
N THR A 381 4.33 -25.42 0.05
CA THR A 381 4.83 -26.42 1.00
C THR A 381 5.42 -25.82 2.28
N SER A 382 5.43 -24.49 2.39
CA SER A 382 6.11 -23.79 3.49
C SER A 382 5.50 -24.17 4.84
N PRO A 383 6.33 -24.40 5.88
CA PRO A 383 5.85 -24.61 7.23
C PRO A 383 5.33 -23.33 7.88
N ALA A 384 5.48 -22.16 7.24
CA ALA A 384 5.05 -20.87 7.77
C ALA A 384 3.57 -20.54 7.47
N ILE A 385 2.87 -21.37 6.70
CA ILE A 385 1.49 -21.12 6.26
C ILE A 385 0.49 -21.50 7.36
N ASP A 386 -0.52 -20.67 7.61
CA ASP A 386 -1.68 -20.96 8.48
C ASP A 386 -1.32 -21.38 9.94
N ILE A 387 -0.25 -20.83 10.53
CA ILE A 387 0.23 -21.23 11.87
C ILE A 387 0.50 -20.07 12.83
N SER A 388 0.05 -18.85 12.51
CA SER A 388 0.28 -17.69 13.38
C SER A 388 -0.50 -17.72 14.70
N ASP A 389 0.00 -16.97 15.67
CA ASP A 389 -0.78 -16.56 16.83
C ASP A 389 -1.80 -15.49 16.43
N TYR A 390 -3.05 -15.94 16.24
CA TYR A 390 -4.18 -15.07 15.94
C TYR A 390 -4.49 -14.08 17.06
N LEU A 391 -4.26 -14.44 18.33
CA LEU A 391 -4.56 -13.56 19.47
C LEU A 391 -3.55 -12.43 19.57
N ALA A 392 -2.25 -12.71 19.42
CA ALA A 392 -1.23 -11.67 19.40
C ALA A 392 -1.46 -10.63 18.28
N ARG A 393 -1.92 -11.09 17.10
CA ARG A 393 -2.33 -10.18 16.03
C ARG A 393 -3.63 -9.44 16.36
N GLY A 394 -4.61 -10.17 16.90
CA GLY A 394 -5.90 -9.65 17.34
C GLY A 394 -5.78 -8.53 18.38
N ASP A 395 -4.86 -8.63 19.33
CA ASP A 395 -4.61 -7.61 20.35
C ASP A 395 -3.88 -6.38 19.78
N ALA A 396 -3.09 -6.56 18.72
CA ALA A 396 -2.46 -5.44 18.02
C ALA A 396 -3.46 -4.65 17.16
N LEU A 397 -4.47 -5.31 16.57
CA LEU A 397 -5.40 -4.75 15.56
C LEU A 397 -6.31 -3.59 16.02
N PRO A 398 -6.98 -3.61 17.19
CA PRO A 398 -7.82 -2.52 17.68
C PRO A 398 -7.11 -1.18 17.83
N HIS A 399 -5.78 -1.19 17.90
CA HIS A 399 -4.94 -0.01 18.05
C HIS A 399 -4.35 0.50 16.72
N LEU A 400 -4.59 -0.19 15.59
CA LEU A 400 -4.13 0.21 14.24
C LEU A 400 -5.15 1.09 13.49
N GLY A 401 -6.32 1.36 14.07
CA GLY A 401 -7.41 2.12 13.44
C GLY A 401 -7.99 1.48 12.15
N MET A 402 -7.61 0.23 11.84
CA MET A 402 -7.94 -0.46 10.60
C MET A 402 -9.17 -1.35 10.77
N ALA A 403 -10.13 -1.25 9.84
CA ALA A 403 -11.30 -2.14 9.83
C ALA A 403 -10.96 -3.59 9.41
N VAL A 404 -9.95 -3.81 8.55
CA VAL A 404 -9.52 -5.14 8.07
C VAL A 404 -8.01 -5.20 7.76
N PRO A 405 -7.26 -6.22 8.24
CA PRO A 405 -5.81 -6.32 8.06
C PRO A 405 -5.39 -6.61 6.61
N LEU A 406 -4.33 -5.94 6.17
CA LEU A 406 -3.63 -6.17 4.90
C LEU A 406 -2.23 -6.76 5.17
N ASP A 407 -1.70 -7.53 4.23
CA ASP A 407 -0.35 -8.08 4.30
C ASP A 407 0.69 -7.08 3.79
N GLY A 408 1.97 -7.48 3.78
CA GLY A 408 3.11 -6.67 3.36
C GLY A 408 3.09 -6.31 1.89
N ASP A 409 2.23 -6.92 1.06
CA ASP A 409 1.96 -6.53 -0.32
C ASP A 409 0.81 -5.52 -0.43
N GLY A 410 0.11 -5.21 0.67
CA GLY A 410 -1.13 -4.45 0.63
C GLY A 410 -2.29 -5.29 0.07
N LEU A 411 -2.18 -6.60 0.08
CA LEU A 411 -3.25 -7.54 -0.27
C LEU A 411 -3.91 -8.09 0.99
N ARG A 412 -4.94 -8.93 0.83
CA ARG A 412 -5.68 -9.51 1.95
C ARG A 412 -4.75 -10.29 2.86
N ARG A 413 -4.79 -9.99 4.16
CA ARG A 413 -4.00 -10.72 5.16
C ARG A 413 -4.65 -11.99 5.65
N SER A 414 -5.97 -12.02 5.75
CA SER A 414 -6.66 -13.18 6.33
C SER A 414 -7.14 -14.08 5.21
N ILE A 415 -6.30 -15.04 4.85
CA ILE A 415 -6.59 -16.12 3.91
C ILE A 415 -6.51 -17.43 4.71
N GLY A 416 -7.45 -18.36 4.48
CA GLY A 416 -7.41 -19.63 5.22
C GLY A 416 -7.89 -19.54 6.66
N ALA A 417 -7.29 -20.36 7.53
CA ALA A 417 -7.73 -20.56 8.91
C ALA A 417 -7.01 -19.62 9.90
N GLN A 418 -5.74 -19.32 9.64
CA GLN A 418 -4.90 -18.39 10.40
C GLN A 418 -4.05 -17.60 9.43
N VAL A 419 -3.53 -16.43 9.84
CA VAL A 419 -2.60 -15.72 8.96
C VAL A 419 -1.27 -16.47 8.90
N ASP A 420 -0.48 -16.26 7.85
CA ASP A 420 0.84 -16.85 7.74
C ASP A 420 1.85 -16.20 8.71
N LEU A 421 3.00 -16.81 8.93
CA LEU A 421 4.13 -16.12 9.55
C LEU A 421 4.79 -15.18 8.52
N GLY A 422 5.42 -14.11 9.02
CA GLY A 422 6.12 -13.13 8.20
C GLY A 422 5.20 -12.15 7.49
N ALA A 423 5.77 -11.36 6.58
CA ALA A 423 5.15 -10.19 5.99
C ALA A 423 4.06 -10.50 4.97
N PHE A 424 4.09 -11.66 4.31
CA PHE A 424 3.23 -11.94 3.16
C PHE A 424 2.26 -13.07 3.45
N GLU A 425 1.08 -12.98 2.86
CA GLU A 425 0.06 -14.03 2.92
C GLU A 425 0.08 -14.88 1.65
N PHE A 426 0.03 -16.20 1.82
CA PHE A 426 -0.09 -17.18 0.75
C PHE A 426 -1.57 -17.44 0.40
N GLY A 427 -1.84 -17.72 -0.88
CA GLY A 427 -3.13 -18.27 -1.30
C GLY A 427 -3.66 -17.67 -2.60
N ASP A 428 -3.81 -16.34 -2.65
CA ASP A 428 -4.19 -15.66 -3.91
C ASP A 428 -3.06 -15.81 -4.95
N GLN A 429 -3.39 -15.98 -6.22
CA GLN A 429 -2.40 -16.16 -7.28
C GLN A 429 -2.85 -15.55 -8.60
N THR A 430 -1.96 -14.78 -9.23
CA THR A 430 -2.19 -14.22 -10.57
C THR A 430 -1.48 -15.01 -11.65
N PHE A 431 -2.14 -15.17 -12.79
CA PHE A 431 -1.55 -15.77 -13.98
C PHE A 431 -2.17 -15.23 -15.25
N THR A 432 -1.51 -15.49 -16.38
CA THR A 432 -2.03 -15.15 -17.71
C THR A 432 -2.51 -16.39 -18.46
N HIS A 433 -3.43 -16.19 -19.39
CA HIS A 433 -3.97 -17.21 -20.29
C HIS A 433 -4.23 -16.61 -21.66
N ASN A 434 -3.94 -17.36 -22.73
CA ASN A 434 -4.26 -16.96 -24.09
C ASN A 434 -5.15 -18.02 -24.73
N ALA A 435 -6.21 -17.58 -25.42
CA ALA A 435 -7.06 -18.49 -26.18
C ALA A 435 -6.25 -19.15 -27.32
N GLY A 436 -6.12 -20.48 -27.27
CA GLY A 436 -5.32 -21.22 -28.26
C GLY A 436 -5.99 -21.38 -29.63
N ASN A 437 -7.32 -21.34 -29.69
CA ASN A 437 -8.12 -21.56 -30.90
C ASN A 437 -9.30 -20.58 -30.95
N SER A 438 -9.85 -20.36 -32.15
CA SER A 438 -11.12 -19.63 -32.31
C SER A 438 -12.29 -20.52 -31.88
N ALA A 439 -12.79 -20.31 -30.67
CA ALA A 439 -13.89 -21.08 -30.09
C ALA A 439 -14.65 -20.25 -29.07
N ASN A 440 -15.89 -20.62 -28.77
CA ASN A 440 -16.68 -19.96 -27.72
C ASN A 440 -16.15 -20.20 -26.31
N SER A 441 -15.19 -21.12 -26.14
CA SER A 441 -14.57 -21.43 -24.86
C SER A 441 -13.08 -21.74 -25.00
N THR A 442 -12.34 -21.54 -23.91
CA THR A 442 -10.94 -21.92 -23.81
C THR A 442 -10.67 -22.55 -22.45
N ALA A 443 -10.16 -23.78 -22.46
CA ALA A 443 -9.87 -24.53 -21.24
C ALA A 443 -8.65 -23.95 -20.51
N LEU A 444 -8.74 -23.92 -19.19
CA LEU A 444 -7.66 -23.61 -18.27
C LEU A 444 -7.10 -24.93 -17.74
N SER A 445 -5.78 -25.05 -17.69
CA SER A 445 -5.12 -26.17 -17.02
C SER A 445 -3.95 -25.64 -16.19
N ARG A 446 -4.05 -25.79 -14.87
CA ARG A 446 -2.99 -25.42 -13.93
C ARG A 446 -3.16 -26.18 -12.60
N PRO A 447 -2.05 -26.51 -11.91
CA PRO A 447 -2.09 -26.83 -10.49
C PRO A 447 -2.94 -25.83 -9.69
N GLY A 448 -3.82 -26.34 -8.84
CA GLY A 448 -4.75 -25.53 -8.04
C GLY A 448 -6.10 -25.22 -8.71
N LEU A 449 -6.23 -25.42 -10.03
CA LEU A 449 -7.52 -25.35 -10.75
C LEU A 449 -7.99 -26.73 -11.21
N ASP A 450 -7.06 -27.55 -11.69
CA ASP A 450 -7.33 -28.92 -12.11
C ASP A 450 -7.85 -29.73 -10.92
N ASP A 451 -8.95 -30.45 -11.10
CA ASP A 451 -9.64 -31.22 -10.06
C ASP A 451 -10.11 -30.39 -8.85
N ASN A 452 -10.15 -29.05 -8.98
CA ASN A 452 -10.60 -28.14 -7.93
C ASN A 452 -11.88 -27.39 -8.34
N ALA A 453 -13.02 -28.04 -8.11
CA ALA A 453 -14.36 -27.50 -8.33
C ALA A 453 -14.67 -26.22 -7.52
N SER A 454 -13.92 -25.97 -6.44
CA SER A 454 -14.14 -24.85 -5.52
C SER A 454 -13.32 -23.59 -5.83
N ALA A 455 -12.47 -23.63 -6.86
CA ALA A 455 -11.62 -22.51 -7.22
C ALA A 455 -12.47 -21.26 -7.59
N LEU A 456 -11.99 -20.11 -7.14
CA LEU A 456 -12.59 -18.81 -7.44
C LEU A 456 -11.64 -18.04 -8.35
N MET A 457 -12.12 -17.52 -9.49
CA MET A 457 -11.29 -16.66 -10.34
C MET A 457 -11.97 -15.34 -10.66
N HIS A 458 -11.17 -14.28 -10.69
CA HIS A 458 -11.53 -13.03 -11.36
C HIS A 458 -10.86 -12.97 -12.73
N ILE A 459 -11.60 -12.49 -13.72
CA ILE A 459 -11.19 -12.44 -15.12
C ILE A 459 -10.96 -10.99 -15.52
N THR A 460 -9.75 -10.68 -15.96
CA THR A 460 -9.42 -9.41 -16.62
C THR A 460 -9.02 -9.67 -18.06
N ARG A 461 -9.66 -8.98 -19.01
CA ARG A 461 -9.20 -8.98 -20.40
C ARG A 461 -7.87 -8.23 -20.46
N SER A 462 -6.84 -8.86 -21.01
CA SER A 462 -5.49 -8.28 -21.00
C SER A 462 -4.81 -8.44 -22.35
N GLY A 463 -4.27 -7.33 -22.86
CA GLY A 463 -3.34 -7.36 -23.99
C GLY A 463 -1.94 -7.84 -23.59
N GLY A 464 -1.62 -7.93 -22.29
CA GLY A 464 -0.26 -8.16 -21.82
C GLY A 464 0.72 -7.03 -22.19
N SER A 465 2.02 -7.31 -22.06
CA SER A 465 3.13 -6.41 -22.40
C SER A 465 3.45 -6.34 -23.90
N ASN A 466 2.86 -7.24 -24.69
CA ASN A 466 3.01 -7.31 -26.14
C ASN A 466 1.79 -6.60 -26.75
N SER A 467 2.03 -5.47 -27.41
CA SER A 467 0.98 -4.66 -28.03
C SER A 467 0.59 -5.12 -29.44
N SER A 468 1.16 -6.20 -29.98
CA SER A 468 1.12 -6.50 -31.42
C SER A 468 0.28 -7.71 -31.83
N SER A 469 -0.22 -8.55 -30.92
CA SER A 469 -0.94 -9.78 -31.33
C SER A 469 -2.32 -10.05 -30.70
N ASN A 470 -2.74 -9.30 -29.68
CA ASN A 470 -3.92 -9.73 -28.92
C ASN A 470 -5.22 -9.13 -29.48
N ALA A 471 -6.00 -10.01 -30.13
CA ALA A 471 -7.33 -9.71 -30.62
C ALA A 471 -8.28 -9.38 -29.46
N ALA A 472 -9.07 -8.32 -29.59
CA ALA A 472 -10.11 -8.01 -28.63
C ALA A 472 -11.28 -9.01 -28.79
N SER A 473 -11.79 -9.54 -27.67
CA SER A 473 -13.11 -10.19 -27.65
C SER A 473 -14.14 -9.17 -27.16
N ALA A 474 -15.23 -9.01 -27.91
CA ALA A 474 -16.25 -7.98 -27.69
C ALA A 474 -17.45 -8.45 -26.82
N GLY A 475 -17.39 -9.65 -26.24
CA GLY A 475 -18.51 -10.24 -25.49
C GLY A 475 -18.27 -10.36 -23.98
N PRO A 476 -19.33 -10.42 -23.14
CA PRO A 476 -19.23 -10.85 -21.74
C PRO A 476 -18.66 -12.27 -21.61
N ILE A 477 -17.91 -12.52 -20.55
CA ILE A 477 -17.19 -13.78 -20.34
C ILE A 477 -17.48 -14.28 -18.91
N SER A 478 -17.74 -15.58 -18.80
CA SER A 478 -17.81 -16.30 -17.54
C SER A 478 -16.72 -17.35 -17.44
N GLN A 479 -16.43 -17.76 -16.21
CA GLN A 479 -15.72 -19.01 -15.94
C GLN A 479 -16.73 -20.15 -15.80
N SER A 480 -16.40 -21.35 -16.26
CA SER A 480 -17.24 -22.54 -16.16
C SER A 480 -16.41 -23.73 -15.71
N PHE A 481 -16.94 -24.55 -14.80
CA PHE A 481 -16.31 -25.80 -14.41
C PHE A 481 -17.00 -26.99 -15.09
N GLY A 482 -16.22 -27.84 -15.77
CA GLY A 482 -16.74 -29.07 -16.35
C GLY A 482 -16.62 -30.22 -15.35
N GLU A 483 -17.74 -30.71 -14.81
CA GLU A 483 -17.74 -31.81 -13.82
C GLU A 483 -17.20 -33.13 -14.37
N PHE A 484 -17.33 -33.40 -15.67
CA PHE A 484 -16.77 -34.60 -16.28
C PHE A 484 -15.28 -34.46 -16.62
N THR A 485 -14.87 -33.25 -17.03
CA THR A 485 -13.49 -32.97 -17.41
C THR A 485 -12.62 -32.61 -16.20
N GLN A 486 -13.23 -32.26 -15.08
CA GLN A 486 -12.58 -31.72 -13.88
C GLN A 486 -11.65 -30.54 -14.21
N ARG A 487 -12.13 -29.68 -15.11
CA ARG A 487 -11.36 -28.55 -15.66
C ARG A 487 -12.20 -27.30 -15.72
N TRP A 488 -11.55 -26.17 -15.44
CA TRP A 488 -12.12 -24.84 -15.66
C TRP A 488 -11.94 -24.39 -17.11
N SER A 489 -12.87 -23.57 -17.60
CA SER A 489 -12.77 -22.90 -18.90
C SER A 489 -13.25 -21.46 -18.78
N LEU A 490 -12.75 -20.58 -19.64
CA LEU A 490 -13.38 -19.29 -19.93
C LEU A 490 -14.37 -19.48 -21.08
N LEU A 491 -15.57 -18.94 -20.95
CA LEU A 491 -16.69 -19.12 -21.88
C LEU A 491 -17.26 -17.75 -22.28
N SER A 492 -17.52 -17.55 -23.58
CA SER A 492 -18.27 -16.39 -24.04
C SER A 492 -19.75 -16.54 -23.73
N ASP A 493 -20.30 -15.61 -22.98
CA ASP A 493 -21.68 -15.65 -22.49
C ASP A 493 -22.72 -15.26 -23.55
N ASP A 494 -22.26 -14.59 -24.62
CA ASP A 494 -23.04 -14.21 -25.80
C ASP A 494 -22.94 -15.22 -26.97
N GLY A 495 -22.17 -16.30 -26.78
CA GLY A 495 -21.96 -17.34 -27.79
C GLY A 495 -20.99 -16.98 -28.91
N THR A 496 -20.38 -15.79 -28.90
CA THR A 496 -19.35 -15.42 -29.88
C THR A 496 -18.05 -16.21 -29.66
N ASN A 497 -17.30 -16.46 -30.73
CA ASN A 497 -16.00 -17.10 -30.61
C ASN A 497 -14.98 -16.12 -30.02
N LEU A 498 -14.22 -16.58 -29.04
CA LEU A 498 -12.98 -15.94 -28.60
C LEU A 498 -11.95 -16.08 -29.73
N PRO A 499 -11.41 -14.99 -30.29
CA PRO A 499 -10.34 -15.07 -31.28
C PRO A 499 -9.09 -15.77 -30.74
N VAL A 500 -8.29 -16.36 -31.64
CA VAL A 500 -6.96 -16.87 -31.29
C VAL A 500 -6.11 -15.75 -30.68
N ALA A 501 -5.33 -16.08 -29.65
CA ALA A 501 -4.49 -15.16 -28.89
C ALA A 501 -5.26 -14.05 -28.16
N THR A 502 -6.56 -14.22 -27.91
CA THR A 502 -7.26 -13.38 -26.93
C THR A 502 -6.62 -13.60 -25.56
N GLY A 503 -6.03 -12.55 -25.00
CA GLY A 503 -5.30 -12.60 -23.74
C GLY A 503 -6.16 -12.26 -22.52
N PHE A 504 -5.87 -12.96 -21.42
CA PHE A 504 -6.51 -12.81 -20.13
C PHE A 504 -5.47 -12.79 -19.02
N THR A 505 -5.73 -11.95 -18.01
CA THR A 505 -5.09 -12.04 -16.70
C THR A 505 -6.15 -12.54 -15.72
N LEU A 506 -5.82 -13.58 -14.96
CA LEU A 506 -6.73 -14.21 -14.02
C LEU A 506 -6.15 -14.14 -12.61
N LEU A 507 -6.99 -13.77 -11.64
CA LEU A 507 -6.69 -13.86 -10.22
C LEU A 507 -7.41 -15.09 -9.67
N GLN A 508 -6.68 -16.15 -9.36
CA GLN A 508 -7.20 -17.23 -8.54
C GLN A 508 -7.20 -16.79 -7.08
N MET A 509 -8.37 -16.79 -6.46
CA MET A 509 -8.55 -16.33 -5.09
C MET A 509 -8.71 -17.51 -4.15
N ALA A 510 -8.01 -17.46 -3.04
CA ALA A 510 -8.30 -18.33 -1.91
C ALA A 510 -9.59 -17.89 -1.23
N THR A 511 -10.40 -18.86 -0.83
CA THR A 511 -11.70 -18.65 -0.19
C THR A 511 -11.54 -17.97 1.17
N GLY A 512 -12.51 -17.14 1.56
CA GLY A 512 -12.50 -16.46 2.85
C GLY A 512 -13.65 -15.46 2.99
N SER A 513 -13.72 -14.74 4.10
CA SER A 513 -14.78 -13.73 4.35
C SER A 513 -14.85 -12.64 3.27
N ALA A 514 -13.71 -12.37 2.62
CA ALA A 514 -13.53 -11.37 1.59
C ALA A 514 -13.56 -11.93 0.14
N ALA A 515 -13.69 -13.25 -0.06
CA ALA A 515 -13.77 -13.85 -1.39
C ALA A 515 -14.69 -15.07 -1.43
N GLY A 516 -15.68 -15.07 -2.32
CA GLY A 516 -16.71 -16.10 -2.36
C GLY A 516 -17.59 -16.06 -3.60
N THR A 517 -18.68 -16.83 -3.58
CA THR A 517 -19.69 -16.84 -4.64
C THR A 517 -21.00 -16.18 -4.17
N HIS A 518 -21.68 -15.53 -5.12
CA HIS A 518 -23.00 -14.95 -4.95
C HIS A 518 -23.93 -15.44 -6.06
N VAL A 519 -25.19 -15.72 -5.74
CA VAL A 519 -26.20 -16.19 -6.70
C VAL A 519 -27.38 -15.23 -6.71
N ALA A 520 -27.71 -14.74 -7.90
CA ALA A 520 -28.92 -13.97 -8.14
C ALA A 520 -30.15 -14.87 -8.04
N THR A 521 -31.16 -14.44 -7.29
CA THR A 521 -32.42 -15.16 -7.09
C THR A 521 -33.58 -14.18 -7.19
N ALA A 522 -34.79 -14.68 -7.38
CA ALA A 522 -35.98 -13.83 -7.38
C ALA A 522 -36.15 -13.04 -6.07
N GLY A 523 -35.62 -13.53 -4.94
CA GLY A 523 -35.75 -12.90 -3.63
C GLY A 523 -34.70 -11.83 -3.31
N ASN A 524 -33.55 -11.82 -4.01
CA ASN A 524 -32.50 -10.82 -3.80
C ASN A 524 -32.31 -9.87 -5.00
N ASN A 525 -32.93 -10.17 -6.14
CA ASN A 525 -32.96 -9.27 -7.29
C ASN A 525 -33.86 -8.06 -6.99
N PHE A 526 -33.37 -6.86 -7.29
CA PHE A 526 -34.05 -5.60 -7.01
C PHE A 526 -33.86 -4.65 -8.19
N SER A 527 -34.90 -3.88 -8.50
CA SER A 527 -35.01 -3.19 -9.79
C SER A 527 -34.76 -4.20 -10.94
N PHE A 528 -34.96 -3.87 -12.21
CA PHE A 528 -34.74 -4.91 -13.22
C PHE A 528 -33.26 -5.35 -13.22
N SER A 529 -32.31 -4.48 -12.90
CA SER A 529 -30.89 -4.69 -13.22
C SER A 529 -29.93 -5.15 -12.14
N GLY A 530 -30.35 -5.46 -10.90
CA GLY A 530 -29.39 -5.74 -9.82
C GLY A 530 -29.75 -6.91 -8.90
N THR A 531 -28.74 -7.40 -8.17
CA THR A 531 -28.87 -8.41 -7.11
C THR A 531 -28.19 -7.95 -5.82
N SER A 532 -28.89 -8.09 -4.69
CA SER A 532 -28.42 -7.65 -3.37
C SER A 532 -27.46 -8.68 -2.79
N LEU A 533 -26.34 -8.22 -2.26
CA LEU A 533 -25.35 -9.08 -1.60
C LEU A 533 -25.78 -9.43 -0.17
N GLY A 534 -25.22 -10.53 0.37
CA GLY A 534 -25.36 -10.89 1.78
C GLY A 534 -24.68 -9.87 2.71
N ALA A 535 -25.06 -9.87 3.99
CA ALA A 535 -24.61 -8.89 4.98
C ALA A 535 -23.08 -8.72 5.03
N THR A 536 -22.33 -9.83 4.92
CA THR A 536 -20.85 -9.84 4.91
C THR A 536 -20.23 -8.87 3.90
N TRP A 537 -20.83 -8.73 2.71
CA TRP A 537 -20.33 -7.84 1.67
C TRP A 537 -21.13 -6.55 1.56
N ALA A 538 -22.45 -6.64 1.74
CA ALA A 538 -23.35 -5.50 1.60
C ALA A 538 -23.02 -4.36 2.56
N SER A 539 -22.59 -4.66 3.79
CA SER A 539 -22.28 -3.65 4.81
C SER A 539 -20.85 -3.13 4.78
N LEU A 540 -20.02 -3.56 3.82
CA LEU A 540 -18.65 -3.07 3.71
C LEU A 540 -18.64 -1.56 3.37
N PRO A 541 -17.65 -0.81 3.86
CA PRO A 541 -17.51 0.62 3.57
C PRO A 541 -17.53 0.94 2.07
N SER A 542 -18.02 2.13 1.70
CA SER A 542 -18.26 2.52 0.31
C SER A 542 -17.00 2.74 -0.53
N ASP A 543 -15.85 2.83 0.11
CA ASP A 543 -14.53 2.99 -0.49
C ASP A 543 -13.82 1.66 -0.75
N TRP A 544 -14.42 0.53 -0.36
CA TRP A 544 -13.86 -0.79 -0.64
C TRP A 544 -13.81 -1.13 -2.12
N ILE A 545 -12.81 -1.92 -2.48
CA ILE A 545 -12.55 -2.37 -3.84
C ILE A 545 -13.16 -3.75 -4.04
N PHE A 546 -14.05 -3.87 -5.02
CA PHE A 546 -14.64 -5.13 -5.45
C PHE A 546 -14.13 -5.58 -6.81
N LEU A 547 -13.79 -6.86 -6.93
CA LEU A 547 -13.70 -7.55 -8.22
C LEU A 547 -14.90 -8.49 -8.35
N VAL A 548 -15.54 -8.46 -9.51
CA VAL A 548 -16.73 -9.27 -9.81
C VAL A 548 -16.50 -9.98 -11.14
N SER A 549 -16.73 -11.29 -11.16
CA SER A 549 -16.66 -12.11 -12.36
C SER A 549 -17.83 -13.09 -12.44
N ALA A 550 -18.45 -13.24 -13.61
CA ALA A 550 -19.52 -14.23 -13.80
C ALA A 550 -18.96 -15.65 -13.70
N THR A 551 -19.74 -16.56 -13.12
CA THR A 551 -19.35 -17.96 -12.94
C THR A 551 -20.49 -18.94 -13.18
N ARG A 552 -20.13 -20.10 -13.74
CA ARG A 552 -20.91 -21.33 -13.85
C ARG A 552 -20.09 -22.46 -13.23
N GLY A 553 -19.65 -22.23 -11.99
CA GLY A 553 -18.86 -23.17 -11.20
C GLY A 553 -19.65 -24.43 -10.82
N ALA A 554 -18.98 -25.41 -10.22
CA ALA A 554 -19.60 -26.67 -9.82
C ALA A 554 -20.76 -26.45 -8.83
N GLY A 555 -21.86 -27.17 -9.03
CA GLY A 555 -23.06 -27.03 -8.19
C GLY A 555 -23.81 -25.69 -8.32
N LEU A 556 -23.39 -24.80 -9.22
CA LEU A 556 -24.10 -23.56 -9.55
C LEU A 556 -24.96 -23.73 -10.80
N SER A 557 -25.93 -22.82 -11.02
CA SER A 557 -26.73 -22.82 -12.24
C SER A 557 -25.86 -22.54 -13.48
N ALA A 558 -26.23 -23.12 -14.61
CA ALA A 558 -25.63 -22.81 -15.91
C ALA A 558 -26.16 -21.51 -16.55
N THR A 559 -26.97 -20.73 -15.81
CA THR A 559 -27.57 -19.46 -16.28
C THR A 559 -26.49 -18.46 -16.68
N SER A 560 -26.53 -18.02 -17.93
CA SER A 560 -25.67 -16.94 -18.44
C SER A 560 -26.14 -15.57 -17.97
N ASN A 561 -25.21 -14.65 -17.73
CA ASN A 561 -25.51 -13.21 -17.74
C ASN A 561 -24.85 -12.58 -18.99
N PRO A 562 -25.55 -12.49 -20.12
CA PRO A 562 -25.02 -11.93 -21.36
C PRO A 562 -24.97 -10.40 -21.33
N HIS A 563 -25.15 -9.81 -20.15
CA HIS A 563 -25.12 -8.39 -19.93
C HIS A 563 -23.81 -8.00 -19.27
N PRO A 564 -23.37 -6.78 -19.50
CA PRO A 564 -22.31 -6.24 -18.70
C PRO A 564 -22.69 -5.94 -17.26
N PHE A 565 -21.75 -6.11 -16.35
CA PHE A 565 -21.99 -5.96 -14.91
C PHE A 565 -20.80 -5.37 -14.15
N GLY A 566 -21.04 -4.98 -12.91
CA GLY A 566 -20.05 -4.49 -11.97
C GLY A 566 -20.57 -4.43 -10.54
N ALA A 567 -19.71 -4.02 -9.61
CA ALA A 567 -20.08 -3.71 -8.24
C ALA A 567 -20.56 -2.25 -8.12
N ALA A 568 -21.63 -2.01 -7.34
CA ALA A 568 -22.15 -0.67 -7.06
C ALA A 568 -22.58 -0.54 -5.61
N TYR A 569 -22.26 0.61 -4.99
CA TYR A 569 -22.67 0.95 -3.63
C TYR A 569 -23.93 1.82 -3.64
N LEU A 570 -25.09 1.18 -3.52
CA LEU A 570 -26.39 1.81 -3.69
C LEU A 570 -27.22 1.72 -2.41
N ASN A 571 -27.74 2.88 -1.97
CA ASN A 571 -28.56 3.00 -0.76
C ASN A 571 -27.87 2.44 0.50
N GLY A 572 -26.58 2.75 0.66
CA GLY A 572 -25.80 2.32 1.84
C GLY A 572 -25.36 0.86 1.81
N ALA A 573 -25.44 0.16 0.66
CA ALA A 573 -25.03 -1.22 0.55
C ALA A 573 -24.38 -1.58 -0.80
N TRP A 574 -23.38 -2.48 -0.77
CA TRP A 574 -22.79 -3.07 -1.97
C TRP A 574 -23.72 -4.07 -2.67
N ARG A 575 -23.72 -4.02 -4.01
CA ARG A 575 -24.59 -4.79 -4.90
C ARG A 575 -23.85 -5.18 -6.19
N VAL A 576 -24.32 -6.21 -6.88
CA VAL A 576 -23.94 -6.48 -8.27
C VAL A 576 -25.05 -5.98 -9.19
N VAL A 577 -24.68 -5.20 -10.21
CA VAL A 577 -25.63 -4.57 -11.14
C VAL A 577 -25.21 -4.79 -12.58
N ASN A 578 -26.20 -4.98 -13.45
CA ASN A 578 -26.03 -4.87 -14.88
C ASN A 578 -25.93 -3.39 -15.27
N THR A 579 -24.84 -3.00 -15.92
CA THR A 579 -24.52 -1.60 -16.20
C THR A 579 -25.28 -1.04 -17.40
N ASP A 580 -25.87 -1.90 -18.23
CA ASP A 580 -26.77 -1.56 -19.33
C ASP A 580 -28.24 -1.43 -18.89
N ALA A 581 -28.51 -1.53 -17.59
CA ALA A 581 -29.85 -1.55 -16.99
C ALA A 581 -30.75 -2.74 -17.42
N ALA A 582 -30.20 -3.74 -18.11
CA ALA A 582 -30.94 -4.95 -18.46
C ALA A 582 -31.22 -5.83 -17.25
N ALA A 583 -32.23 -6.70 -17.37
CA ALA A 583 -32.70 -7.48 -16.24
C ALA A 583 -31.63 -8.45 -15.72
N MET A 584 -31.42 -8.52 -14.39
CA MET A 584 -30.52 -9.49 -13.76
C MET A 584 -31.13 -10.90 -13.85
N PRO A 585 -30.50 -11.87 -14.54
CA PRO A 585 -31.09 -13.20 -14.71
C PRO A 585 -31.16 -13.98 -13.38
N ASN A 586 -32.30 -14.60 -13.10
CA ASN A 586 -32.42 -15.51 -11.95
C ASN A 586 -31.53 -16.74 -12.15
N GLY A 587 -30.70 -17.04 -11.15
CA GLY A 587 -29.72 -18.11 -11.17
C GLY A 587 -28.36 -17.71 -11.72
N ALA A 588 -28.17 -16.49 -12.24
CA ALA A 588 -26.83 -16.01 -12.59
C ALA A 588 -25.94 -15.96 -11.33
N ALA A 589 -24.70 -16.44 -11.44
CA ALA A 589 -23.78 -16.49 -10.32
C ALA A 589 -22.51 -15.69 -10.59
N PHE A 590 -21.92 -15.18 -9.51
CA PHE A 590 -20.77 -14.30 -9.53
C PHE A 590 -19.74 -14.75 -8.50
N VAL A 591 -18.47 -14.69 -8.87
CA VAL A 591 -17.35 -14.68 -7.92
C VAL A 591 -17.13 -13.24 -7.49
N LEU A 592 -16.98 -13.05 -6.18
CA LEU A 592 -16.74 -11.77 -5.53
C LEU A 592 -15.40 -11.81 -4.80
N TYR A 593 -14.69 -10.69 -4.89
CA TYR A 593 -13.52 -10.32 -4.09
C TYR A 593 -13.77 -8.94 -3.53
N ALA A 594 -13.43 -8.71 -2.27
CA ALA A 594 -13.54 -7.42 -1.64
C ALA A 594 -12.31 -7.12 -0.77
N GLN A 595 -11.77 -5.91 -0.85
CA GLN A 595 -10.66 -5.48 -0.01
C GLN A 595 -10.73 -3.97 0.26
N ALA A 596 -10.24 -3.54 1.42
CA ALA A 596 -9.92 -2.14 1.66
C ALA A 596 -8.83 -1.63 0.69
N PRO A 597 -8.86 -0.34 0.32
CA PRO A 597 -7.81 0.27 -0.51
C PRO A 597 -6.40 0.15 0.09
N SER A 598 -5.40 0.09 -0.78
CA SER A 598 -3.98 0.02 -0.45
C SER A 598 -3.12 0.48 -1.63
N ARG A 599 -1.79 0.50 -1.47
CA ARG A 599 -0.85 0.79 -2.57
C ARG A 599 -0.98 -0.13 -3.80
N ASN A 600 -1.60 -1.29 -3.67
CA ASN A 600 -1.78 -2.25 -4.76
C ASN A 600 -3.26 -2.49 -5.09
N VAL A 601 -4.17 -1.85 -4.37
CA VAL A 601 -5.61 -2.01 -4.52
C VAL A 601 -6.27 -0.64 -4.45
N PHE A 602 -6.67 -0.10 -5.60
CA PHE A 602 -7.15 1.28 -5.68
C PHE A 602 -8.30 1.43 -6.67
N LEU A 603 -8.98 2.57 -6.59
CA LEU A 603 -10.05 2.94 -7.50
C LEU A 603 -9.50 3.90 -8.56
N HIS A 604 -9.49 3.47 -9.81
CA HIS A 604 -9.24 4.35 -10.95
C HIS A 604 -10.53 5.10 -11.31
N THR A 605 -10.58 6.40 -11.04
CA THR A 605 -11.68 7.27 -11.51
C THR A 605 -11.23 7.99 -12.76
N ILE A 606 -11.96 7.80 -13.85
CA ILE A 606 -11.68 8.50 -15.11
C ILE A 606 -11.83 10.01 -14.91
N SER A 607 -10.83 10.76 -15.31
CA SER A 607 -10.83 12.23 -15.33
C SER A 607 -10.59 12.75 -16.74
N ALA A 608 -10.64 14.06 -16.92
CA ALA A 608 -10.22 14.67 -18.18
C ALA A 608 -8.71 14.49 -18.45
N ALA A 609 -7.88 14.37 -17.40
CA ALA A 609 -6.44 14.19 -17.53
C ALA A 609 -6.07 12.73 -17.86
N SER A 610 -6.82 11.76 -17.33
CA SER A 610 -6.56 10.34 -17.60
C SER A 610 -7.06 9.91 -18.98
N LEU A 611 -8.05 10.60 -19.56
CA LEU A 611 -8.60 10.31 -20.88
C LEU A 611 -7.69 10.80 -22.00
N VAL A 612 -7.07 9.86 -22.72
CA VAL A 612 -6.26 10.16 -23.92
C VAL A 612 -7.15 10.20 -25.16
N THR A 613 -8.14 9.32 -25.22
CA THR A 613 -9.19 9.30 -26.25
C THR A 613 -10.52 8.92 -25.60
N PRO A 614 -11.66 9.06 -26.29
CA PRO A 614 -12.96 8.60 -25.76
C PRO A 614 -13.01 7.11 -25.40
N VAL A 615 -12.02 6.29 -25.76
CA VAL A 615 -11.98 4.85 -25.47
C VAL A 615 -10.71 4.41 -24.73
N VAL A 616 -9.84 5.34 -24.36
CA VAL A 616 -8.56 5.05 -23.69
C VAL A 616 -8.39 5.94 -22.46
N SER A 617 -8.25 5.31 -21.29
CA SER A 617 -7.84 5.99 -20.06
C SER A 617 -6.52 5.40 -19.56
N VAL A 618 -5.52 6.25 -19.34
CA VAL A 618 -4.23 5.83 -18.75
C VAL A 618 -4.41 5.55 -17.26
N LEU A 619 -3.71 4.51 -16.79
CA LEU A 619 -3.58 4.19 -15.38
C LEU A 619 -2.25 4.77 -14.90
N ASP A 620 -2.34 5.89 -14.18
CA ASP A 620 -1.17 6.52 -13.59
C ASP A 620 -1.00 6.06 -12.14
N HIS A 621 -0.08 5.12 -11.93
CA HIS A 621 0.13 4.53 -10.60
C HIS A 621 1.58 4.06 -10.44
N PRO A 622 2.25 4.32 -9.30
CA PRO A 622 3.65 3.93 -9.08
C PRO A 622 3.94 2.43 -9.29
N ALA A 623 2.99 1.56 -8.91
CA ALA A 623 3.10 0.12 -9.13
C ALA A 623 2.91 -0.34 -10.59
N LEU A 624 2.42 0.53 -11.48
CA LEU A 624 2.16 0.22 -12.90
C LEU A 624 3.16 0.91 -13.86
N ASN A 625 3.55 2.14 -13.54
CA ASN A 625 4.37 2.98 -14.40
C ASN A 625 5.75 2.36 -14.65
N GLY A 626 6.10 2.12 -15.91
CA GLY A 626 7.35 1.46 -16.29
C GLY A 626 7.41 -0.05 -16.00
N VAL A 627 6.30 -0.68 -15.59
CA VAL A 627 6.26 -2.09 -15.20
C VAL A 627 5.40 -2.90 -16.18
N PRO A 628 5.96 -3.36 -17.33
CA PRO A 628 5.19 -4.02 -18.40
C PRO A 628 4.50 -5.32 -17.98
N CYS A 629 4.95 -5.98 -16.93
CA CYS A 629 4.37 -7.22 -16.46
C CYS A 629 3.39 -7.02 -15.29
N ALA A 630 3.00 -5.78 -14.99
CA ALA A 630 2.15 -5.49 -13.85
C ALA A 630 0.87 -6.32 -13.80
N ASN A 631 0.34 -6.62 -14.98
CA ASN A 631 -0.83 -7.48 -15.18
C ASN A 631 -1.96 -7.11 -14.19
N PRO A 632 -2.42 -5.85 -14.18
CA PRO A 632 -3.45 -5.41 -13.25
C PRO A 632 -4.76 -6.14 -13.51
N HIS A 633 -5.47 -6.43 -12.43
CA HIS A 633 -6.85 -6.89 -12.47
C HIS A 633 -7.80 -5.71 -12.46
N VAL A 634 -8.82 -5.77 -13.30
CA VAL A 634 -9.74 -4.66 -13.52
C VAL A 634 -11.17 -5.15 -13.40
N ALA A 635 -12.00 -4.42 -12.65
CA ALA A 635 -13.45 -4.62 -12.61
C ALA A 635 -14.18 -3.27 -12.55
N VAL A 636 -15.42 -3.22 -13.02
CA VAL A 636 -16.28 -2.05 -12.82
C VAL A 636 -16.67 -1.95 -11.35
N ASN A 637 -16.46 -0.78 -10.75
CA ASN A 637 -16.74 -0.54 -9.35
C ASN A 637 -17.20 0.91 -9.15
N GLY A 638 -18.48 1.19 -8.88
CA GLY A 638 -18.88 2.55 -8.55
C GLY A 638 -20.37 2.89 -8.52
N ASN A 639 -20.62 4.18 -8.23
CA ASN A 639 -21.94 4.79 -8.09
C ASN A 639 -22.11 5.86 -9.18
N GLY A 640 -23.28 5.92 -9.86
CA GLY A 640 -23.57 6.95 -10.88
C GLY A 640 -23.78 6.38 -12.29
N GLN A 641 -23.51 7.18 -13.34
CA GLN A 641 -23.50 6.73 -14.75
C GLN A 641 -22.54 5.54 -14.86
N GLN A 642 -23.09 4.34 -15.02
CA GLN A 642 -22.31 3.12 -14.85
C GLN A 642 -21.29 2.96 -16.00
N PRO A 643 -20.03 2.62 -15.70
CA PRO A 643 -18.97 2.55 -16.69
C PRO A 643 -19.22 1.51 -17.77
N THR A 644 -18.50 1.70 -18.89
CA THR A 644 -18.41 0.65 -19.89
C THR A 644 -17.63 -0.56 -19.31
N PRO A 645 -18.22 -1.75 -19.36
CA PRO A 645 -17.85 -3.00 -18.67
C PRO A 645 -16.79 -3.83 -19.42
N LEU A 646 -16.64 -3.60 -20.72
CA LEU A 646 -15.75 -4.34 -21.61
C LEU A 646 -14.43 -3.57 -21.77
N VAL A 647 -13.76 -3.35 -20.64
CA VAL A 647 -12.41 -2.79 -20.65
C VAL A 647 -11.37 -3.90 -20.70
N SER A 648 -10.28 -3.63 -21.42
CA SER A 648 -9.06 -4.44 -21.38
C SER A 648 -7.93 -3.62 -20.76
N ALA A 649 -7.13 -4.24 -19.89
CA ALA A 649 -5.88 -3.67 -19.45
C ALA A 649 -4.80 -3.92 -20.50
N ARG A 650 -4.05 -2.88 -20.88
CA ARG A 650 -2.98 -2.96 -21.88
C ARG A 650 -1.78 -2.13 -21.44
N TYR A 651 -0.59 -2.57 -21.81
CA TYR A 651 0.63 -1.79 -21.62
C TYR A 651 1.05 -1.13 -22.94
N GLU A 652 1.41 0.15 -22.90
CA GLU A 652 2.01 0.87 -24.02
C GLU A 652 3.50 1.08 -23.75
N PRO A 653 4.40 0.31 -24.40
CA PRO A 653 5.84 0.40 -24.17
C PRO A 653 6.42 1.78 -24.44
N SER A 654 5.91 2.51 -25.44
CA SER A 654 6.43 3.83 -25.79
C SER A 654 6.12 4.89 -24.72
N LEU A 655 4.99 4.74 -24.03
CA LEU A 655 4.57 5.63 -22.93
C LEU A 655 5.04 5.10 -21.57
N GLN A 656 5.48 3.85 -21.49
CA GLN A 656 5.75 3.14 -20.24
C GLN A 656 4.57 3.20 -19.27
N ARG A 657 3.35 2.99 -19.79
CA ARG A 657 2.11 3.11 -19.01
C ARG A 657 1.15 1.97 -19.31
N TRP A 658 0.44 1.55 -18.27
CA TRP A 658 -0.77 0.77 -18.42
C TRP A 658 -1.95 1.69 -18.75
N TYR A 659 -2.92 1.18 -19.50
CA TYR A 659 -4.15 1.87 -19.82
C TYR A 659 -5.33 0.90 -19.89
N LEU A 660 -6.51 1.44 -19.67
CA LEU A 660 -7.79 0.79 -19.94
C LEU A 660 -8.23 1.14 -21.36
N LEU A 661 -8.45 0.12 -22.18
CA LEU A 661 -9.06 0.25 -23.49
C LEU A 661 -10.51 -0.21 -23.43
N ASN A 662 -11.47 0.65 -23.77
CA ASN A 662 -12.82 0.19 -24.08
C ASN A 662 -12.84 -0.44 -25.47
N ALA A 663 -13.09 -1.74 -25.52
CA ALA A 663 -13.17 -2.49 -26.78
C ALA A 663 -14.51 -2.29 -27.52
N SER A 664 -15.45 -1.54 -26.95
CA SER A 664 -16.76 -1.27 -27.53
C SER A 664 -16.71 0.00 -28.40
N PRO A 665 -16.72 -0.08 -29.73
CA PRO A 665 -16.43 1.06 -30.62
C PRO A 665 -17.51 2.18 -30.59
N SER A 666 -18.68 1.93 -30.00
CA SER A 666 -19.80 2.87 -29.96
C SER A 666 -20.02 3.53 -28.59
N ILE A 667 -19.26 3.17 -27.55
CA ILE A 667 -19.48 3.69 -26.20
C ILE A 667 -18.22 4.40 -25.71
N ALA A 668 -18.35 5.66 -25.34
CA ALA A 668 -17.24 6.42 -24.79
C ALA A 668 -17.07 6.17 -23.29
N MET A 669 -15.83 6.08 -22.85
CA MET A 669 -15.46 6.35 -21.47
C MET A 669 -15.79 7.81 -21.13
N SER A 670 -16.29 8.05 -19.92
CA SER A 670 -16.69 9.38 -19.45
C SER A 670 -16.02 9.70 -18.11
N PRO A 671 -15.69 10.99 -17.84
CA PRO A 671 -15.24 11.40 -16.52
C PRO A 671 -16.22 10.96 -15.42
N GLY A 672 -15.69 10.43 -14.33
CA GLY A 672 -16.47 9.85 -13.23
C GLY A 672 -16.71 8.34 -13.35
N ASN A 673 -16.45 7.72 -14.50
CA ASN A 673 -16.42 6.25 -14.59
C ASN A 673 -15.36 5.69 -13.63
N ARG A 674 -15.66 4.60 -12.93
CA ARG A 674 -14.80 4.05 -11.88
C ARG A 674 -14.49 2.57 -12.10
N TYR A 675 -13.22 2.22 -11.95
CA TYR A 675 -12.71 0.87 -12.12
C TYR A 675 -11.87 0.47 -10.91
N ALA A 676 -12.20 -0.66 -10.31
CA ALA A 676 -11.36 -1.33 -9.33
C ALA A 676 -10.09 -1.83 -10.01
N ILE A 677 -8.94 -1.48 -9.45
CA ILE A 677 -7.63 -1.96 -9.88
C ILE A 677 -7.01 -2.75 -8.74
N VAL A 678 -6.64 -4.00 -8.98
CA VAL A 678 -5.87 -4.84 -8.05
C VAL A 678 -4.60 -5.28 -8.75
N ILE A 679 -3.46 -5.05 -8.12
CA ILE A 679 -2.13 -5.41 -8.62
C ILE A 679 -1.60 -6.51 -7.74
N ASP A 680 -1.25 -7.64 -8.35
CA ASP A 680 -0.56 -8.71 -7.67
C ASP A 680 0.95 -8.56 -7.85
N PRO A 681 1.70 -8.08 -6.84
CA PRO A 681 3.14 -7.88 -6.94
C PRO A 681 3.91 -9.20 -7.16
N ARG A 682 3.31 -10.37 -6.86
CA ARG A 682 3.88 -11.70 -7.18
C ARG A 682 4.05 -11.90 -8.67
N ALA A 683 3.10 -11.41 -9.46
CA ALA A 683 3.15 -11.49 -10.91
C ALA A 683 3.99 -10.35 -11.53
N SER A 684 4.32 -9.30 -10.76
CA SER A 684 4.67 -8.01 -11.35
C SER A 684 5.88 -7.24 -10.84
N ALA A 685 6.52 -7.60 -9.71
CA ALA A 685 7.62 -6.79 -9.20
C ALA A 685 9.00 -7.45 -9.32
N ASP A 686 9.12 -8.72 -8.95
CA ASP A 686 10.43 -9.37 -8.82
C ASP A 686 10.88 -10.10 -10.10
N PHE A 687 9.96 -10.41 -11.04
CA PHE A 687 10.29 -11.15 -12.27
C PHE A 687 10.64 -10.27 -13.48
N CYS A 688 10.25 -8.99 -13.48
CA CYS A 688 10.22 -8.16 -14.69
C CYS A 688 11.13 -6.96 -14.65
N ARG A 689 11.65 -6.63 -13.47
CA ARG A 689 12.70 -5.62 -13.33
C ARG A 689 14.08 -6.14 -13.75
N GLY A 690 14.14 -7.35 -14.34
CA GLY A 690 15.39 -8.06 -14.52
C GLY A 690 15.91 -8.55 -13.15
N PRO A 691 17.04 -9.26 -13.14
CA PRO A 691 17.46 -10.03 -11.99
C PRO A 691 17.71 -9.12 -10.77
N LEU A 692 17.14 -9.46 -9.61
CA LEU A 692 17.76 -9.07 -8.34
C LEU A 692 18.97 -9.99 -8.03
N PHE A 693 19.11 -11.14 -8.74
CA PHE A 693 20.38 -11.84 -8.97
C PHE A 693 20.52 -12.40 -10.40
N GLU A 694 21.41 -11.83 -11.20
CA GLU A 694 21.92 -12.53 -12.39
C GLU A 694 22.93 -13.52 -11.81
N ASN A 695 22.63 -14.81 -11.94
CA ASN A 695 23.30 -15.99 -11.34
C ASN A 695 22.55 -16.53 -10.12
N SER A 696 21.63 -17.45 -10.40
CA SER A 696 21.02 -18.43 -9.51
C SER A 696 21.93 -18.88 -8.35
N PHE A 697 21.32 -19.25 -7.22
CA PHE A 697 21.95 -20.01 -6.13
C PHE A 697 22.40 -21.43 -6.59
N GLU A 698 23.44 -21.49 -7.41
CA GLU A 698 24.47 -22.54 -7.33
C GLU A 698 25.68 -21.99 -6.57
#